data_AF-A0A5N6M0W4-F1
#
_entry.id   AF-A0A5N6M0W4-F1
#
_cell.length_a   1.000
_cell.length_b   1.000
_cell.length_c   1.000
_cell.angle_alpha   90.00
_cell.angle_beta   90.00
_cell.angle_gamma   90.00
#
_symmetry.space_group_name_H-M   'P 1'
#
loop_
_entity.id
_entity.type
_entity.pdbx_description
1 polymer ?
#
loop_
_entity_poly.entity_id
_entity_poly.type
_entity_poly.pdbx_seq_one_letter_code
_entity_poly.pdbx_strand_id
1 'polypeptide(L)'
;MGASPVEQTLTSMAKDHHSLLSETIGDETVATKSKLHSYGRSFNGFVANLLPHEANQLRHKEGVLSVFPNMVRELHTTRSWDFLGMPLKGTKRNLKLESNMIIGLLDTGVWPQSPSFNDEGFGPPPPKWKGKCVLGGNFTGCNNKLIGAQYSHIGASPNSSYSPVDEEGHGTHTASTAAGVPVKSASVYGIGKGTARGGVHSARVAAYKVCWGGSCSEMDLLAGFDMAIADGVDVISVSIGGTPTQLFQDSMVIGAFHAMKKGIFVACSAGNEGPHQMTVKNIAPWMTTVGASSIDRQFVSGVKLGNGETIKGIAVNTFSANKKKYPLISGTLAANASQPYRNASACDFDSLSDEMVKGKIVYCLGKNDQDVTLYNKRVTGLIVSRDKDYDIPSSFLIPGTTVSREEGLDIDRYINSTNKSVAVIHKTRSIKMADAPFVASFSSRGPQLIAPNILKPDLVAPGLGILAGYSKLSSMSGHPDYDKRFVDYKIASGTSMASPHVAAAAAYVKTFHPTWSPAAIKSALMTTATPMKVNTEDMQLASGSGLINPTKARDPGLVYDINTSAYIRYLCKLGYNSTTLGILIGGNKIYHCNNFKPTKGIDGLNYPSIHLQLQSNVTTFSAVYKRVVKNVGNAKAIYNAEVVSAKGLSIKVDPSTLSFDRSNQKRAFTVVLKGKFDHKDSYLLSGSLSWKNTKHSVVSLVVVYSWKDAYRGMSSDNIKGLILALSSSLFIGASFIVKKKGLKKAGASGVRAGVGGYSYLFEPLWWVGMITMIVGEIANFAAYAFAPAILPYCSAVLADIILREKLHIFGILGCILCVVGSTTIVLHAPQERPIESVTEVWDLATEPAFVLYAILVLIAVFIIVFHYIPSYGQTHIMCYIGVCSLVGSLSVMSVKAIGIALKLTISGMNQLVYPQTWAFTFIVLLCVITQMNYLNKALDTFNTAVVSPIYYVMFTSFTILASVIMFKDWDRQNPSQIITELCGFVTILSGTFLLHKTKDMVDGQIPRPPKHMDDEEDGIDQESIPLTLRRQDTVSCMRSP
;
A
#
# COMPACT_ATOMS: atom_id res chain seq x y z
N MET A 1 36.45 -21.22 -33.24
CA MET A 1 35.13 -21.88 -33.07
C MET A 1 34.22 -21.51 -34.24
N GLY A 2 33.65 -22.47 -34.95
CA GLY A 2 32.75 -22.24 -36.11
C GLY A 2 31.38 -22.90 -35.97
N ALA A 3 30.46 -22.66 -36.92
CA ALA A 3 29.16 -23.35 -36.98
C ALA A 3 29.34 -24.87 -37.16
N SER A 4 28.39 -25.67 -36.66
CA SER A 4 28.43 -27.13 -36.82
C SER A 4 28.24 -27.51 -38.29
N PRO A 5 29.07 -28.40 -38.88
CA PRO A 5 28.80 -28.95 -40.20
C PRO A 5 27.47 -29.70 -40.18
N VAL A 6 26.72 -29.60 -41.28
CA VAL A 6 25.51 -30.39 -41.51
C VAL A 6 25.99 -31.77 -41.98
N GLU A 7 25.62 -32.83 -41.24
CA GLU A 7 25.92 -34.26 -41.53
C GLU A 7 27.31 -34.84 -41.15
N GLN A 8 27.76 -34.67 -39.91
CA GLN A 8 28.84 -35.51 -39.35
C GLN A 8 28.51 -36.05 -37.94
N THR A 9 28.91 -37.29 -37.64
CA THR A 9 28.73 -37.90 -36.31
C THR A 9 29.77 -37.35 -35.33
N LEU A 10 29.42 -37.23 -34.04
CA LEU A 10 30.34 -36.79 -32.96
C LEU A 10 31.69 -37.54 -32.98
N THR A 11 31.69 -38.80 -33.41
CA THR A 11 32.89 -39.63 -33.54
C THR A 11 33.79 -39.22 -34.71
N SER A 12 33.23 -38.74 -35.84
CA SER A 12 34.05 -38.23 -36.96
C SER A 12 34.64 -36.86 -36.62
N MET A 13 33.85 -35.95 -36.03
CA MET A 13 34.36 -34.63 -35.59
C MET A 13 35.48 -34.74 -34.56
N ALA A 14 35.40 -35.71 -33.65
CA ALA A 14 36.46 -35.95 -32.68
C ALA A 14 37.77 -36.45 -33.30
N LYS A 15 37.70 -37.14 -34.45
CA LYS A 15 38.85 -37.53 -35.28
C LYS A 15 39.39 -36.35 -36.07
N ASP A 16 38.53 -35.51 -36.65
CA ASP A 16 38.96 -34.32 -37.39
C ASP A 16 39.72 -33.33 -36.47
N HIS A 17 39.20 -33.11 -35.26
CA HIS A 17 39.92 -32.33 -34.24
C HIS A 17 41.27 -32.97 -33.86
N HIS A 18 41.33 -34.29 -33.88
CA HIS A 18 42.56 -35.01 -33.56
C HIS A 18 43.60 -34.86 -34.66
N SER A 19 43.21 -35.01 -35.92
CA SER A 19 44.08 -34.81 -37.10
C SER A 19 44.65 -33.41 -37.07
N LEU A 20 43.80 -32.41 -36.85
CA LEU A 20 44.21 -31.01 -36.81
C LEU A 20 45.23 -30.73 -35.69
N LEU A 21 45.05 -31.36 -34.52
CA LEU A 21 45.99 -31.29 -33.41
C LEU A 21 47.30 -32.03 -33.70
N SER A 22 47.23 -33.22 -34.27
CA SER A 22 48.40 -34.04 -34.62
C SER A 22 49.27 -33.37 -35.67
N GLU A 23 48.67 -32.78 -36.70
CA GLU A 23 49.40 -32.00 -37.71
C GLU A 23 50.01 -30.71 -37.15
N THR A 24 49.47 -30.16 -36.07
CA THR A 24 49.99 -28.93 -35.46
C THR A 24 51.10 -29.21 -34.45
N ILE A 25 50.99 -30.31 -33.71
CA ILE A 25 52.00 -30.72 -32.71
C ILE A 25 53.13 -31.52 -33.38
N GLY A 26 52.85 -32.17 -34.51
CA GLY A 26 53.80 -33.03 -35.23
C GLY A 26 53.98 -34.43 -34.62
N ASP A 27 53.26 -34.74 -33.52
CA ASP A 27 53.31 -36.03 -32.82
C ASP A 27 51.89 -36.46 -32.40
N GLU A 28 51.48 -37.64 -32.86
CA GLU A 28 50.13 -38.19 -32.64
C GLU A 28 49.88 -38.59 -31.17
N THR A 29 50.92 -39.08 -30.49
CA THR A 29 50.82 -39.51 -29.09
C THR A 29 50.71 -38.31 -28.14
N VAL A 30 51.46 -37.24 -28.42
CA VAL A 30 51.37 -35.98 -27.69
C VAL A 30 50.05 -35.30 -27.99
N ALA A 31 49.62 -35.25 -29.25
CA ALA A 31 48.32 -34.70 -29.64
C ALA A 31 47.14 -35.40 -28.96
N THR A 32 47.22 -36.72 -28.75
CA THR A 32 46.19 -37.48 -28.03
C THR A 32 46.11 -37.07 -26.57
N LYS A 33 47.26 -36.90 -25.90
CA LYS A 33 47.34 -36.49 -24.49
C LYS A 33 47.01 -35.01 -24.28
N SER A 34 47.33 -34.16 -25.26
CA SER A 34 47.10 -32.73 -25.21
C SER A 34 45.63 -32.37 -25.40
N LYS A 35 44.84 -33.17 -26.12
CA LYS A 35 43.40 -32.92 -26.34
C LYS A 35 42.58 -33.22 -25.09
N LEU A 36 42.03 -32.18 -24.47
CA LEU A 36 41.21 -32.30 -23.26
C LEU A 36 39.74 -32.60 -23.59
N HIS A 37 39.19 -31.99 -24.65
CA HIS A 37 37.78 -32.14 -24.98
C HIS A 37 37.46 -31.73 -26.43
N SER A 38 36.46 -32.35 -27.05
CA SER A 38 35.93 -31.99 -28.38
C SER A 38 34.47 -31.57 -28.31
N TYR A 39 34.15 -30.40 -28.86
CA TYR A 39 32.80 -29.86 -29.02
C TYR A 39 32.31 -30.11 -30.45
N GLY A 40 31.24 -30.89 -30.60
CA GLY A 40 30.67 -31.21 -31.91
C GLY A 40 29.14 -31.25 -31.94
N ARG A 41 28.48 -30.57 -30.98
CA ARG A 41 27.02 -30.69 -30.79
C ARG A 41 26.23 -29.43 -31.14
N SER A 42 26.81 -28.26 -30.91
CA SER A 42 26.17 -26.96 -31.18
C SER A 42 27.08 -26.01 -31.95
N PHE A 43 28.38 -26.27 -31.94
CA PHE A 43 29.43 -25.53 -32.62
C PHE A 43 30.65 -26.45 -32.73
N ASN A 44 31.50 -26.17 -33.70
CA ASN A 44 32.70 -26.94 -34.01
C ASN A 44 33.92 -26.33 -33.28
N GLY A 45 34.56 -27.11 -32.40
CA GLY A 45 35.79 -26.71 -31.71
C GLY A 45 36.30 -27.74 -30.70
N PHE A 46 37.48 -27.53 -30.12
CA PHE A 46 38.07 -28.40 -29.10
C PHE A 46 38.92 -27.62 -28.10
N VAL A 47 39.26 -28.25 -26.98
CA VAL A 47 40.20 -27.75 -25.96
C VAL A 47 41.42 -28.65 -25.95
N ALA A 48 42.61 -28.05 -25.97
CA ALA A 48 43.86 -28.77 -25.83
C ALA A 48 44.90 -27.95 -25.04
N ASN A 49 45.83 -28.63 -24.38
CA ASN A 49 47.02 -28.03 -23.82
C ASN A 49 48.05 -27.87 -24.95
N LEU A 50 48.40 -26.64 -25.28
CA LEU A 50 49.31 -26.29 -26.37
C LEU A 50 50.39 -25.33 -25.86
N LEU A 51 51.60 -25.48 -26.37
CA LEU A 51 52.66 -24.51 -26.23
C LEU A 51 52.34 -23.25 -27.06
N PRO A 52 52.89 -22.07 -26.72
CA PRO A 52 52.55 -20.82 -27.41
C PRO A 52 52.80 -20.86 -28.93
N HIS A 53 53.84 -21.57 -29.38
CA HIS A 53 54.14 -21.69 -30.81
C HIS A 53 53.17 -22.64 -31.53
N GLU A 54 52.77 -23.76 -30.90
CA GLU A 54 51.75 -24.69 -31.41
C GLU A 54 50.39 -24.00 -31.52
N ALA A 55 50.01 -23.21 -30.51
CA ALA A 55 48.77 -22.43 -30.53
C ALA A 55 48.77 -21.37 -31.65
N ASN A 56 49.93 -20.77 -31.93
CA ASN A 56 50.07 -19.80 -33.02
C ASN A 56 50.03 -20.47 -34.40
N GLN A 57 50.64 -21.65 -34.57
CA GLN A 57 50.51 -22.44 -35.80
C GLN A 57 49.06 -22.88 -36.02
N LEU A 58 48.40 -23.37 -34.98
CA LEU A 58 47.00 -23.81 -35.03
C LEU A 58 46.08 -22.67 -35.48
N ARG A 59 46.35 -21.44 -35.03
CA ARG A 59 45.59 -20.24 -35.39
C ARG A 59 45.62 -19.93 -36.88
N HIS A 60 46.66 -20.35 -37.61
CA HIS A 60 46.83 -20.09 -39.04
C HIS A 60 46.45 -21.29 -39.93
N LYS A 61 46.01 -22.41 -39.34
CA LYS A 61 45.53 -23.56 -40.12
C LYS A 61 44.15 -23.30 -40.73
N GLU A 62 43.99 -23.77 -41.97
CA GLU A 62 42.73 -23.74 -42.69
C GLU A 62 41.65 -24.52 -41.92
N GLY A 63 40.46 -23.93 -41.74
CA GLY A 63 39.39 -24.50 -40.90
C GLY A 63 39.36 -24.05 -39.43
N VAL A 64 40.38 -23.32 -38.94
CA VAL A 64 40.42 -22.78 -37.56
C VAL A 64 39.99 -21.32 -37.50
N LEU A 65 38.77 -21.06 -37.02
CA LEU A 65 38.25 -19.69 -36.95
C LEU A 65 38.91 -18.83 -35.85
N SER A 66 39.26 -19.42 -34.71
CA SER A 66 39.82 -18.68 -33.58
C SER A 66 40.49 -19.61 -32.57
N VAL A 67 41.64 -19.18 -32.06
CA VAL A 67 42.39 -19.79 -30.96
C VAL A 67 42.61 -18.74 -29.88
N PHE A 68 42.26 -19.06 -28.63
CA PHE A 68 42.42 -18.16 -27.50
C PHE A 68 42.72 -18.97 -26.21
N PRO A 69 43.46 -18.40 -25.25
CA PRO A 69 43.79 -19.08 -24.01
C PRO A 69 42.55 -19.31 -23.15
N ASN A 70 42.44 -20.50 -22.54
CA ASN A 70 41.44 -20.80 -21.54
C ASN A 70 41.69 -19.95 -20.27
N MET A 71 40.68 -19.25 -19.78
CA MET A 71 40.77 -18.41 -18.58
C MET A 71 39.85 -18.94 -17.48
N VAL A 72 40.39 -19.12 -16.27
CA VAL A 72 39.58 -19.33 -15.06
C VAL A 72 38.98 -17.99 -14.63
N ARG A 73 37.65 -17.91 -14.53
CA ARG A 73 36.95 -16.70 -14.08
C ARG A 73 36.66 -16.80 -12.58
N GLU A 74 36.91 -15.72 -11.84
CA GLU A 74 36.60 -15.65 -10.41
C GLU A 74 35.08 -15.60 -10.18
N LEU A 75 34.62 -16.27 -9.12
CA LEU A 75 33.21 -16.38 -8.77
C LEU A 75 32.83 -15.46 -7.60
N HIS A 76 31.68 -14.83 -7.79
CA HIS A 76 31.23 -13.70 -7.03
C HIS A 76 29.84 -13.90 -6.31
N THR A 77 29.76 -14.20 -4.99
CA THR A 77 28.61 -13.91 -4.06
C THR A 77 28.54 -12.46 -3.62
N THR A 78 29.59 -12.00 -2.96
CA THR A 78 30.52 -10.93 -3.32
C THR A 78 30.05 -9.65 -4.01
N ARG A 79 28.98 -9.61 -4.81
CA ARG A 79 29.00 -8.61 -5.90
C ARG A 79 28.60 -7.21 -5.44
N SER A 80 27.62 -7.06 -4.55
CA SER A 80 27.03 -5.76 -4.24
C SER A 80 28.05 -4.73 -3.74
N TRP A 81 28.89 -5.11 -2.79
CA TRP A 81 29.94 -4.22 -2.28
C TRP A 81 31.08 -3.99 -3.28
N ASP A 82 31.46 -5.00 -4.07
CA ASP A 82 32.43 -4.82 -5.17
C ASP A 82 31.88 -3.86 -6.24
N PHE A 83 30.58 -3.98 -6.54
CA PHE A 83 29.85 -3.11 -7.46
C PHE A 83 29.78 -1.66 -6.95
N LEU A 84 29.64 -1.45 -5.64
CA LEU A 84 29.74 -0.13 -5.01
C LEU A 84 31.17 0.42 -4.91
N GLY A 85 32.17 -0.27 -5.47
CA GLY A 85 33.58 0.13 -5.41
C GLY A 85 34.19 -0.06 -4.02
N MET A 86 33.67 -1.01 -3.23
CA MET A 86 34.22 -1.42 -1.93
C MET A 86 34.73 -2.87 -1.96
N PRO A 87 35.79 -3.17 -2.73
CA PRO A 87 36.40 -4.49 -2.72
C PRO A 87 37.01 -4.83 -1.36
N LEU A 88 37.00 -6.12 -1.03
CA LEU A 88 37.52 -6.61 0.25
C LEU A 88 39.00 -6.23 0.45
N LYS A 89 39.78 -6.31 -0.62
CA LYS A 89 41.15 -5.80 -0.69
C LYS A 89 41.17 -4.45 -1.40
N GLY A 90 41.98 -3.51 -0.92
CA GLY A 90 42.19 -2.20 -1.57
C GLY A 90 41.23 -1.09 -1.11
N THR A 91 40.13 -1.41 -0.41
CA THR A 91 39.32 -0.39 0.25
C THR A 91 40.05 0.14 1.49
N LYS A 92 40.34 1.45 1.53
CA LYS A 92 40.90 2.10 2.73
C LYS A 92 39.91 2.03 3.88
N ARG A 93 40.29 1.42 5.00
CA ARG A 93 39.46 1.28 6.21
C ARG A 93 40.22 1.73 7.45
N ASN A 94 39.51 2.25 8.44
CA ASN A 94 40.05 2.45 9.78
C ASN A 94 39.54 1.31 10.69
N LEU A 95 40.21 0.14 10.63
CA LEU A 95 39.72 -1.07 11.29
C LEU A 95 39.57 -0.91 12.81
N LYS A 96 40.42 -0.10 13.46
CA LYS A 96 40.35 0.17 14.91
C LYS A 96 39.07 0.93 15.30
N LEU A 97 38.66 1.89 14.49
CA LEU A 97 37.39 2.60 14.71
C LEU A 97 36.20 1.78 14.21
N GLU A 98 36.35 1.09 13.07
CA GLU A 98 35.32 0.20 12.51
C GLU A 98 34.95 -0.90 13.51
N SER A 99 35.92 -1.52 14.19
CA SER A 99 35.69 -2.55 15.21
C SER A 99 34.99 -2.06 16.47
N ASN A 100 34.86 -0.74 16.64
CA ASN A 100 34.14 -0.11 17.74
C ASN A 100 32.83 0.56 17.28
N MET A 101 32.48 0.46 15.99
CA MET A 101 31.17 0.86 15.50
C MET A 101 30.13 -0.20 15.85
N ILE A 102 28.96 0.23 16.29
CA ILE A 102 27.84 -0.64 16.65
C ILE A 102 26.66 -0.28 15.75
N ILE A 103 26.21 -1.23 14.93
CA ILE A 103 25.02 -1.09 14.11
C ILE A 103 23.85 -1.77 14.80
N GLY A 104 22.81 -1.00 15.12
CA GLY A 104 21.52 -1.48 15.61
C GLY A 104 20.59 -1.86 14.47
N LEU A 105 19.99 -3.05 14.52
CA LEU A 105 19.05 -3.56 13.53
C LEU A 105 17.69 -3.76 14.20
N LEU A 106 16.69 -2.97 13.81
CA LEU A 106 15.30 -3.16 14.23
C LEU A 106 14.60 -3.99 13.14
N ASP A 107 14.31 -5.25 13.46
CA ASP A 107 13.91 -6.25 12.45
C ASP A 107 13.18 -7.46 13.08
N THR A 108 13.12 -8.60 12.39
CA THR A 108 12.52 -9.89 12.83
C THR A 108 13.39 -10.68 13.81
N GLY A 109 14.52 -10.12 14.24
CA GLY A 109 15.49 -10.75 15.14
C GLY A 109 16.81 -11.08 14.46
N VAL A 110 17.59 -11.98 15.04
CA VAL A 110 18.84 -12.48 14.44
C VAL A 110 19.05 -13.97 14.68
N TRP A 111 19.61 -14.68 13.71
CA TRP A 111 20.09 -16.06 13.85
C TRP A 111 21.57 -16.08 14.25
N PRO A 112 21.91 -16.29 15.53
CA PRO A 112 23.27 -16.11 16.04
C PRO A 112 24.26 -17.14 15.49
N GLN A 113 23.80 -18.33 15.11
CA GLN A 113 24.64 -19.39 14.53
C GLN A 113 24.94 -19.19 13.04
N SER A 114 24.51 -18.08 12.42
CA SER A 114 24.89 -17.77 11.05
C SER A 114 26.41 -17.60 10.94
N PRO A 115 27.08 -18.19 9.93
CA PRO A 115 28.52 -17.98 9.70
C PRO A 115 28.90 -16.49 9.53
N SER A 116 27.94 -15.65 9.16
CA SER A 116 28.11 -14.20 9.01
C SER A 116 28.36 -13.47 10.33
N PHE A 117 28.11 -14.12 11.47
CA PHE A 117 28.30 -13.55 12.81
C PHE A 117 29.37 -14.28 13.63
N ASN A 118 30.27 -15.02 12.97
CA ASN A 118 31.47 -15.53 13.62
C ASN A 118 32.29 -14.35 14.19
N ASP A 119 32.82 -14.52 15.40
CA ASP A 119 33.56 -13.49 16.14
C ASP A 119 35.05 -13.80 16.27
N GLU A 120 35.55 -14.79 15.54
CA GLU A 120 36.99 -15.04 15.42
C GLU A 120 37.75 -13.76 15.04
N GLY A 121 38.75 -13.41 15.85
CA GLY A 121 39.55 -12.18 15.68
C GLY A 121 38.93 -10.90 16.26
N PHE A 122 37.76 -10.97 16.90
CA PHE A 122 37.15 -9.83 17.59
C PHE A 122 37.58 -9.78 19.06
N GLY A 123 38.01 -8.60 19.52
CA GLY A 123 38.18 -8.32 20.95
C GLY A 123 36.83 -8.11 21.67
N PRO A 124 36.81 -7.81 22.97
CA PRO A 124 35.57 -7.62 23.73
C PRO A 124 34.70 -6.49 23.15
N PRO A 125 33.39 -6.43 23.49
CA PRO A 125 32.51 -5.35 23.09
C PRO A 125 33.06 -3.97 23.51
N PRO A 126 32.80 -2.90 22.74
CA PRO A 126 33.31 -1.56 23.04
C PRO A 126 32.82 -1.07 24.41
N PRO A 127 33.64 -0.35 25.22
CA PRO A 127 33.26 0.08 26.57
C PRO A 127 32.01 0.98 26.65
N LYS A 128 31.65 1.64 25.54
CA LYS A 128 30.44 2.47 25.43
C LYS A 128 29.14 1.65 25.34
N TRP A 129 29.24 0.37 25.03
CA TRP A 129 28.10 -0.53 24.83
C TRP A 129 27.43 -0.83 26.17
N LYS A 130 26.11 -0.64 26.24
CA LYS A 130 25.30 -0.86 27.45
C LYS A 130 24.19 -1.89 27.26
N GLY A 131 24.01 -2.38 26.03
CA GLY A 131 22.95 -3.32 25.73
C GLY A 131 23.22 -4.71 26.29
N LYS A 132 22.14 -5.49 26.35
CA LYS A 132 22.15 -6.84 26.91
C LYS A 132 21.92 -7.91 25.85
N CYS A 133 22.24 -9.13 26.22
CA CYS A 133 21.89 -10.32 25.46
C CYS A 133 20.77 -11.07 26.17
N VAL A 134 19.55 -10.97 25.63
CA VAL A 134 18.39 -11.68 26.18
C VAL A 134 18.41 -13.11 25.68
N LEU A 135 18.45 -14.05 26.63
CA LEU A 135 18.39 -15.49 26.37
C LEU A 135 16.93 -15.96 26.42
N GLY A 136 16.64 -17.09 25.77
CA GLY A 136 15.30 -17.66 25.70
C GLY A 136 15.01 -18.22 24.30
N GLY A 137 14.04 -19.12 24.16
CA GLY A 137 13.82 -19.83 22.90
C GLY A 137 15.11 -20.47 22.35
N ASN A 138 15.18 -20.73 21.05
CA ASN A 138 16.38 -21.25 20.37
C ASN A 138 17.58 -20.26 20.35
N PHE A 139 17.63 -19.28 21.26
CA PHE A 139 18.68 -18.27 21.35
C PHE A 139 19.66 -18.58 22.49
N THR A 140 20.84 -19.09 22.13
CA THR A 140 21.84 -19.60 23.09
C THR A 140 22.77 -18.54 23.66
N GLY A 141 22.91 -17.38 23.02
CA GLY A 141 23.75 -16.28 23.49
C GLY A 141 24.33 -15.39 22.40
N CYS A 142 24.97 -14.32 22.86
CA CYS A 142 25.69 -13.34 22.06
C CYS A 142 27.19 -13.65 22.09
N ASN A 143 27.95 -13.05 21.18
CA ASN A 143 29.39 -13.20 21.08
C ASN A 143 30.06 -11.84 20.85
N ASN A 144 31.35 -11.80 20.51
CA ASN A 144 32.02 -10.52 20.27
C ASN A 144 31.59 -9.85 18.96
N LYS A 145 30.95 -10.55 18.02
CA LYS A 145 30.46 -9.97 16.77
C LYS A 145 29.03 -9.44 16.91
N LEU A 146 28.12 -10.31 17.33
CA LEU A 146 26.75 -10.02 17.73
C LEU A 146 26.77 -9.76 19.24
N ILE A 147 26.93 -8.51 19.65
CA ILE A 147 27.18 -8.11 21.05
C ILE A 147 25.89 -7.88 21.84
N GLY A 148 24.76 -7.78 21.16
CA GLY A 148 23.46 -7.48 21.74
C GLY A 148 22.33 -8.13 20.95
N ALA A 149 21.37 -8.69 21.66
CA ALA A 149 20.15 -9.25 21.09
C ALA A 149 19.01 -9.07 22.08
N GLN A 150 18.03 -8.26 21.71
CA GLN A 150 16.86 -7.94 22.53
C GLN A 150 15.59 -8.06 21.69
N TYR A 151 14.44 -8.09 22.35
CA TYR A 151 13.14 -8.11 21.68
C TYR A 151 12.12 -7.26 22.44
N SER A 152 11.09 -6.80 21.74
CA SER A 152 9.90 -6.20 22.32
C SER A 152 8.65 -6.86 21.74
N HIS A 153 7.73 -7.27 22.59
CA HIS A 153 6.43 -7.83 22.20
C HIS A 153 5.36 -7.47 23.25
N ILE A 154 5.08 -6.17 23.39
CA ILE A 154 4.31 -5.61 24.51
C ILE A 154 2.86 -6.13 24.53
N GLY A 155 2.27 -6.37 23.36
CA GLY A 155 0.89 -6.86 23.24
C GLY A 155 0.69 -8.36 23.47
N ALA A 156 1.75 -9.12 23.75
CA ALA A 156 1.69 -10.57 23.85
C ALA A 156 1.31 -11.09 25.24
N SER A 157 0.71 -12.28 25.30
CA SER A 157 0.40 -12.95 26.55
C SER A 157 1.68 -13.37 27.31
N PRO A 158 1.72 -13.26 28.66
CA PRO A 158 2.91 -13.54 29.47
C PRO A 158 3.49 -14.96 29.36
N ASN A 159 2.70 -15.93 28.87
CA ASN A 159 3.02 -17.37 28.91
C ASN A 159 3.82 -17.90 27.71
N SER A 160 4.48 -17.04 26.92
CA SER A 160 5.18 -17.46 25.70
C SER A 160 6.69 -17.29 25.85
N SER A 161 7.47 -18.29 25.42
CA SER A 161 8.95 -18.25 25.45
C SER A 161 9.50 -17.37 24.31
N TYR A 162 9.27 -16.07 24.40
CA TYR A 162 9.77 -15.11 23.41
C TYR A 162 11.28 -14.96 23.50
N SER A 163 11.90 -14.71 22.35
CA SER A 163 13.34 -14.56 22.23
C SER A 163 13.71 -13.66 21.05
N PRO A 164 14.95 -13.13 21.01
CA PRO A 164 15.40 -12.33 19.89
C PRO A 164 15.79 -13.16 18.66
N VAL A 165 15.54 -14.48 18.67
CA VAL A 165 15.87 -15.37 17.54
C VAL A 165 15.04 -15.00 16.31
N ASP A 166 15.69 -15.04 15.16
CA ASP A 166 15.04 -14.80 13.88
C ASP A 166 14.38 -16.08 13.35
N GLU A 167 13.05 -16.13 13.38
CA GLU A 167 12.26 -17.26 12.88
C GLU A 167 11.86 -17.06 11.41
N GLU A 168 11.98 -15.83 10.89
CA GLU A 168 11.56 -15.46 9.55
C GLU A 168 12.74 -15.41 8.56
N GLY A 169 13.91 -15.01 9.07
CA GLY A 169 15.17 -14.88 8.34
C GLY A 169 15.46 -13.47 7.80
N HIS A 170 14.48 -12.56 7.82
CA HIS A 170 14.64 -11.20 7.29
C HIS A 170 15.69 -10.39 8.06
N GLY A 171 15.65 -10.38 9.39
CA GLY A 171 16.61 -9.67 10.23
C GLY A 171 18.04 -10.21 10.14
N THR A 172 18.21 -11.52 10.01
CA THR A 172 19.51 -12.14 9.73
C THR A 172 20.09 -11.68 8.39
N HIS A 173 19.23 -11.54 7.37
CA HIS A 173 19.61 -11.07 6.04
C HIS A 173 20.05 -9.61 6.04
N THR A 174 19.29 -8.74 6.70
CA THR A 174 19.60 -7.31 6.81
C THR A 174 20.85 -7.07 7.66
N ALA A 175 20.98 -7.75 8.81
CA ALA A 175 22.14 -7.65 9.70
C ALA A 175 23.44 -8.11 9.02
N SER A 176 23.41 -9.25 8.32
CA SER A 176 24.58 -9.75 7.59
C SER A 176 24.93 -8.91 6.36
N THR A 177 23.95 -8.26 5.73
CA THR A 177 24.18 -7.26 4.67
C THR A 177 24.92 -6.02 5.20
N ALA A 178 24.56 -5.55 6.40
CA ALA A 178 25.21 -4.38 6.99
C ALA A 178 26.64 -4.71 7.48
N ALA A 179 26.78 -5.76 8.29
CA ALA A 179 28.00 -6.02 9.03
C ALA A 179 28.41 -7.49 9.07
N GLY A 180 27.94 -8.37 8.20
CA GLY A 180 28.39 -9.77 8.17
C GLY A 180 29.91 -9.90 7.95
N VAL A 181 30.56 -10.83 8.62
CA VAL A 181 31.98 -11.14 8.37
C VAL A 181 32.18 -11.77 6.98
N PRO A 182 33.39 -11.75 6.41
CA PRO A 182 33.64 -12.37 5.12
C PRO A 182 33.53 -13.91 5.20
N VAL A 183 32.54 -14.49 4.51
CA VAL A 183 32.34 -15.94 4.44
C VAL A 183 32.55 -16.43 3.02
N LYS A 184 33.62 -17.22 2.83
CA LYS A 184 34.00 -17.79 1.54
C LYS A 184 33.01 -18.86 1.09
N SER A 185 32.88 -19.02 -0.22
CA SER A 185 32.02 -20.06 -0.85
C SER A 185 30.54 -20.05 -0.41
N ALA A 186 30.06 -18.95 0.17
CA ALA A 186 28.63 -18.74 0.37
C ALA A 186 27.92 -18.92 -0.98
N SER A 187 26.71 -19.46 -0.99
CA SER A 187 25.90 -19.64 -2.19
C SER A 187 24.52 -20.17 -1.81
N VAL A 188 23.61 -20.19 -2.77
CA VAL A 188 22.32 -20.86 -2.66
C VAL A 188 22.31 -22.04 -3.61
N TYR A 189 22.60 -23.26 -3.15
CA TYR A 189 22.76 -24.44 -4.03
C TYR A 189 23.74 -24.20 -5.19
N GLY A 190 24.83 -23.46 -4.93
CA GLY A 190 25.83 -23.05 -5.92
C GLY A 190 25.46 -21.79 -6.72
N ILE A 191 24.22 -21.30 -6.63
CA ILE A 191 23.77 -20.07 -7.29
C ILE A 191 24.39 -18.87 -6.58
N GLY A 192 24.97 -17.97 -7.38
CA GLY A 192 25.59 -16.74 -6.91
C GLY A 192 26.83 -16.98 -6.03
N LYS A 193 27.59 -18.05 -6.20
CA LYS A 193 28.74 -18.46 -5.33
C LYS A 193 29.91 -17.46 -5.23
N GLY A 194 30.57 -17.36 -4.07
CA GLY A 194 31.81 -16.59 -3.77
C GLY A 194 31.97 -16.21 -2.28
N THR A 195 32.65 -15.10 -1.94
CA THR A 195 32.69 -14.50 -0.58
C THR A 195 31.57 -13.49 -0.22
N ALA A 196 30.63 -13.87 0.65
CA ALA A 196 29.61 -12.97 1.20
C ALA A 196 30.20 -12.12 2.34
N ARG A 197 29.77 -10.85 2.48
CA ARG A 197 30.23 -9.94 3.55
C ARG A 197 29.32 -8.71 3.67
N GLY A 198 29.32 -8.08 4.83
CA GLY A 198 28.73 -6.77 5.05
C GLY A 198 29.64 -5.61 4.63
N GLY A 199 29.10 -4.39 4.62
CA GLY A 199 29.83 -3.19 4.20
C GLY A 199 30.90 -2.76 5.19
N VAL A 200 30.62 -2.91 6.48
CA VAL A 200 31.56 -2.73 7.60
C VAL A 200 31.71 -4.05 8.35
N HIS A 201 32.40 -5.00 7.72
CA HIS A 201 32.55 -6.36 8.24
C HIS A 201 33.23 -6.44 9.61
N SER A 202 33.94 -5.40 10.06
CA SER A 202 34.57 -5.35 11.38
C SER A 202 33.67 -4.76 12.46
N ALA A 203 32.54 -4.14 12.10
CA ALA A 203 31.62 -3.51 13.07
C ALA A 203 30.87 -4.53 13.93
N ARG A 204 30.36 -4.10 15.08
CA ARG A 204 29.52 -4.91 15.97
C ARG A 204 28.06 -4.85 15.55
N VAL A 205 27.32 -5.92 15.81
CA VAL A 205 25.88 -6.03 15.53
C VAL A 205 25.12 -6.03 16.85
N ALA A 206 24.05 -5.25 16.92
CA ALA A 206 23.03 -5.29 17.97
C ALA A 206 21.66 -5.49 17.33
N ALA A 207 20.97 -6.58 17.65
CA ALA A 207 19.68 -6.93 17.06
C ALA A 207 18.54 -6.60 18.04
N TYR A 208 17.48 -5.97 17.53
CA TYR A 208 16.26 -5.64 18.27
C TYR A 208 15.07 -6.22 17.50
N LYS A 209 14.54 -7.34 17.98
CA LYS A 209 13.36 -7.99 17.39
C LYS A 209 12.11 -7.19 17.76
N VAL A 210 11.50 -6.57 16.75
CA VAL A 210 10.29 -5.73 16.88
C VAL A 210 9.18 -6.15 15.92
N CYS A 211 9.44 -7.20 15.14
CA CYS A 211 8.51 -7.79 14.21
C CYS A 211 8.22 -9.25 14.58
N TRP A 212 6.95 -9.62 14.48
CA TRP A 212 6.39 -10.92 14.83
C TRP A 212 5.37 -11.34 13.77
N GLY A 213 5.48 -12.58 13.27
CA GLY A 213 4.57 -13.12 12.27
C GLY A 213 4.48 -12.29 10.98
N GLY A 214 5.59 -11.68 10.53
CA GLY A 214 5.62 -10.83 9.33
C GLY A 214 5.03 -9.41 9.51
N SER A 215 4.65 -9.04 10.73
CA SER A 215 4.13 -7.71 11.07
C SER A 215 4.96 -7.06 12.17
N CYS A 216 4.94 -5.73 12.28
CA CYS A 216 5.68 -4.99 13.30
C CYS A 216 4.74 -3.98 13.94
N SER A 217 4.56 -4.06 15.27
CA SER A 217 3.68 -3.13 15.98
C SER A 217 4.39 -1.79 16.22
N GLU A 218 3.65 -0.69 16.23
CA GLU A 218 4.21 0.64 16.52
C GLU A 218 4.81 0.74 17.94
N MET A 219 4.20 0.03 18.90
CA MET A 219 4.67 -0.02 20.29
C MET A 219 6.04 -0.72 20.39
N ASP A 220 6.18 -1.86 19.72
CA ASP A 220 7.43 -2.63 19.72
C ASP A 220 8.54 -1.90 18.96
N LEU A 221 8.19 -1.24 17.85
CA LEU A 221 9.11 -0.38 17.10
C LEU A 221 9.68 0.75 17.97
N LEU A 222 8.81 1.49 18.68
CA LEU A 222 9.25 2.58 19.54
C LEU A 222 10.12 2.08 20.70
N ALA A 223 9.75 0.95 21.30
CA ALA A 223 10.57 0.28 22.32
C ALA A 223 11.94 -0.15 21.76
N GLY A 224 11.98 -0.66 20.52
CA GLY A 224 13.21 -0.99 19.82
C GLY A 224 14.13 0.21 19.63
N PHE A 225 13.58 1.37 19.26
CA PHE A 225 14.34 2.60 19.18
C PHE A 225 14.87 3.04 20.54
N ASP A 226 14.03 2.99 21.57
CA ASP A 226 14.43 3.37 22.93
C ASP A 226 15.59 2.51 23.45
N MET A 227 15.46 1.18 23.33
CA MET A 227 16.54 0.24 23.65
C MET A 227 17.81 0.56 22.86
N ALA A 228 17.72 0.70 21.53
CA ALA A 228 18.88 0.95 20.69
C ALA A 228 19.62 2.25 21.03
N ILE A 229 18.86 3.32 21.31
CA ILE A 229 19.43 4.62 21.68
C ILE A 229 20.09 4.54 23.06
N ALA A 230 19.45 3.89 24.04
CA ALA A 230 19.97 3.73 25.39
C ALA A 230 21.25 2.88 25.44
N ASP A 231 21.30 1.84 24.60
CA ASP A 231 22.41 0.89 24.51
C ASP A 231 23.68 1.50 23.89
N GLY A 232 23.55 2.64 23.21
CA GLY A 232 24.67 3.40 22.65
C GLY A 232 25.09 2.97 21.24
N VAL A 233 24.14 2.56 20.38
CA VAL A 233 24.42 2.27 18.96
C VAL A 233 24.88 3.51 18.20
N ASP A 234 25.71 3.35 17.16
CA ASP A 234 26.21 4.47 16.35
C ASP A 234 25.33 4.78 15.13
N VAL A 235 24.70 3.73 14.60
CA VAL A 235 23.85 3.73 13.41
C VAL A 235 22.72 2.74 13.62
N ILE A 236 21.52 3.09 13.19
CA ILE A 236 20.34 2.22 13.17
C ILE A 236 19.94 1.96 11.72
N SER A 237 19.69 0.69 11.39
CA SER A 237 19.00 0.29 10.17
C SER A 237 17.62 -0.23 10.52
N VAL A 238 16.60 0.29 9.84
CA VAL A 238 15.21 -0.18 9.99
C VAL A 238 14.65 -0.51 8.62
N SER A 239 14.48 -1.80 8.36
CA SER A 239 14.00 -2.32 7.08
C SER A 239 12.50 -2.58 7.12
N ILE A 240 11.76 -1.64 7.71
CA ILE A 240 10.32 -1.70 8.00
C ILE A 240 9.70 -0.39 7.48
N GLY A 241 8.46 -0.43 7.04
CA GLY A 241 7.72 0.76 6.61
C GLY A 241 6.22 0.52 6.70
N GLY A 242 5.48 1.53 7.16
CA GLY A 242 4.03 1.56 7.17
C GLY A 242 3.50 2.71 6.32
N THR A 243 2.19 2.77 6.10
CA THR A 243 1.56 3.91 5.43
C THR A 243 1.91 5.21 6.16
N PRO A 244 2.47 6.23 5.46
CA PRO A 244 2.85 7.47 6.12
C PRO A 244 1.64 8.14 6.77
N THR A 245 1.73 8.39 8.07
CA THR A 245 0.80 9.23 8.82
C THR A 245 1.47 10.57 9.15
N GLN A 246 0.74 11.50 9.76
CA GLN A 246 1.30 12.78 10.19
C GLN A 246 2.56 12.55 11.06
N LEU A 247 3.57 13.41 10.96
CA LEU A 247 4.91 13.16 11.53
C LEU A 247 4.93 12.77 13.02
N PHE A 248 3.95 13.20 13.82
CA PHE A 248 3.88 12.93 15.26
C PHE A 248 2.87 11.83 15.63
N GLN A 249 2.23 11.21 14.64
CA GLN A 249 1.40 10.02 14.77
C GLN A 249 2.14 8.77 14.26
N ASP A 250 3.41 8.92 13.89
CA ASP A 250 4.25 7.86 13.33
C ASP A 250 5.38 7.53 14.31
N SER A 251 5.33 6.32 14.86
CA SER A 251 6.32 5.81 15.84
C SER A 251 7.75 5.76 15.28
N MET A 252 7.91 5.46 13.99
CA MET A 252 9.21 5.43 13.32
C MET A 252 9.80 6.83 13.23
N VAL A 253 8.97 7.81 12.92
CA VAL A 253 9.38 9.22 12.82
C VAL A 253 9.83 9.76 14.18
N ILE A 254 9.08 9.43 15.25
CA ILE A 254 9.41 9.80 16.63
C ILE A 254 10.73 9.15 17.06
N GLY A 255 10.84 7.82 16.95
CA GLY A 255 12.05 7.07 17.31
C GLY A 255 13.29 7.58 16.57
N ALA A 256 13.16 7.81 15.26
CA ALA A 256 14.25 8.36 14.45
C ALA A 256 14.63 9.80 14.83
N PHE A 257 13.70 10.61 15.31
CA PHE A 257 14.00 11.98 15.78
C PHE A 257 14.87 11.94 17.04
N HIS A 258 14.54 11.06 18.01
CA HIS A 258 15.32 10.90 19.23
C HIS A 258 16.71 10.31 18.96
N ALA A 259 16.81 9.35 18.04
CA ALA A 259 18.09 8.83 17.57
C ALA A 259 18.96 9.94 16.95
N MET A 260 18.38 10.74 16.05
CA MET A 260 19.08 11.88 15.43
C MET A 260 19.56 12.90 16.47
N LYS A 261 18.72 13.24 17.47
CA LYS A 261 19.06 14.16 18.57
C LYS A 261 20.26 13.66 19.38
N LYS A 262 20.47 12.34 19.46
CA LYS A 262 21.61 11.70 20.13
C LYS A 262 22.81 11.46 19.20
N GLY A 263 22.77 11.94 17.96
CA GLY A 263 23.87 11.78 17.00
C GLY A 263 23.92 10.41 16.32
N ILE A 264 22.82 9.66 16.36
CA ILE A 264 22.69 8.32 15.77
C ILE A 264 22.07 8.47 14.37
N PHE A 265 22.75 7.91 13.37
CA PHE A 265 22.24 7.91 11.99
C PHE A 265 21.17 6.83 11.81
N VAL A 266 20.07 7.13 11.11
CA VAL A 266 18.99 6.18 10.86
C VAL A 266 18.79 6.00 9.34
N ALA A 267 18.93 4.76 8.86
CA ALA A 267 18.58 4.34 7.51
C ALA A 267 17.25 3.59 7.53
N CYS A 268 16.33 3.98 6.66
CA CYS A 268 15.01 3.36 6.54
C CYS A 268 14.69 3.00 5.09
N SER A 269 14.02 1.88 4.90
CA SER A 269 13.58 1.42 3.58
C SER A 269 12.52 2.39 2.98
N ALA A 270 12.51 2.58 1.66
CA ALA A 270 11.50 3.44 1.02
C ALA A 270 10.10 2.79 0.92
N GLY A 271 10.03 1.46 0.98
CA GLY A 271 8.83 0.67 0.68
C GLY A 271 8.95 -0.12 -0.62
N ASN A 272 8.09 -1.12 -0.80
CA ASN A 272 8.10 -2.03 -1.95
C ASN A 272 6.77 -1.98 -2.75
N GLU A 273 6.13 -0.81 -2.81
CA GLU A 273 4.82 -0.61 -3.48
C GLU A 273 4.92 0.14 -4.81
N GLY A 274 6.13 0.26 -5.37
CA GLY A 274 6.34 0.82 -6.71
C GLY A 274 5.70 -0.03 -7.83
N PRO A 275 5.83 0.40 -9.10
CA PRO A 275 6.58 1.56 -9.58
C PRO A 275 5.77 2.88 -9.56
N HIS A 276 4.54 2.86 -9.05
CA HIS A 276 3.66 4.03 -9.05
C HIS A 276 4.17 5.15 -8.13
N GLN A 277 3.91 6.40 -8.52
CA GLN A 277 4.20 7.60 -7.72
C GLN A 277 3.46 7.58 -6.37
N MET A 278 3.92 8.38 -5.41
CA MET A 278 3.28 8.56 -4.08
C MET A 278 3.18 7.28 -3.23
N THR A 279 4.10 6.34 -3.41
CA THR A 279 4.14 5.06 -2.70
C THR A 279 5.21 5.01 -1.61
N VAL A 280 6.03 6.06 -1.48
CA VAL A 280 7.12 6.13 -0.49
C VAL A 280 6.59 6.24 0.95
N LYS A 281 7.20 5.47 1.86
CA LYS A 281 6.71 5.26 3.24
C LYS A 281 7.42 6.13 4.28
N ASN A 282 8.70 5.86 4.53
CA ASN A 282 9.49 6.53 5.56
C ASN A 282 9.90 7.94 5.09
N ILE A 283 9.17 8.99 5.48
CA ILE A 283 9.29 10.32 4.83
C ILE A 283 9.94 11.43 5.67
N ALA A 284 10.26 11.20 6.94
CA ALA A 284 10.76 12.28 7.79
C ALA A 284 12.12 12.84 7.30
N PRO A 285 12.37 14.16 7.44
CA PRO A 285 13.63 14.76 6.97
C PRO A 285 14.88 14.29 7.73
N TRP A 286 14.74 13.88 8.99
CA TRP A 286 15.86 13.45 9.85
C TRP A 286 16.24 11.98 9.71
N MET A 287 15.48 11.17 8.95
CA MET A 287 15.85 9.80 8.58
C MET A 287 16.34 9.75 7.13
N THR A 288 17.18 8.78 6.79
CA THR A 288 17.63 8.56 5.40
C THR A 288 16.78 7.48 4.75
N THR A 289 16.00 7.84 3.74
CA THR A 289 15.06 6.94 3.07
C THR A 289 15.68 6.35 1.82
N VAL A 290 15.69 5.02 1.74
CA VAL A 290 16.53 4.28 0.79
C VAL A 290 15.66 3.49 -0.19
N GLY A 291 15.71 3.87 -1.46
CA GLY A 291 15.13 3.06 -2.55
C GLY A 291 16.08 1.92 -2.99
N ALA A 292 15.53 0.95 -3.72
CA ALA A 292 16.27 -0.23 -4.17
C ALA A 292 16.69 -0.10 -5.64
N SER A 293 17.94 -0.45 -5.91
CA SER A 293 18.52 -0.52 -7.25
C SER A 293 19.05 -1.91 -7.54
N SER A 294 19.19 -2.20 -8.84
CA SER A 294 19.90 -3.37 -9.32
C SER A 294 21.41 -3.24 -9.16
N ILE A 295 22.07 -4.39 -9.14
CA ILE A 295 23.50 -4.51 -9.37
C ILE A 295 23.73 -5.04 -10.77
N ASP A 296 24.98 -5.09 -11.21
CA ASP A 296 25.35 -5.64 -12.51
C ASP A 296 25.26 -7.18 -12.60
N ARG A 297 24.60 -7.86 -11.66
CA ARG A 297 24.35 -9.30 -11.66
C ARG A 297 22.84 -9.58 -11.66
N GLN A 298 22.39 -10.42 -12.58
CA GLN A 298 21.02 -10.95 -12.63
C GLN A 298 21.01 -12.47 -12.45
N PHE A 299 19.95 -12.98 -11.83
CA PHE A 299 19.69 -14.42 -11.73
C PHE A 299 18.68 -14.83 -12.78
N VAL A 300 19.14 -15.62 -13.76
CA VAL A 300 18.33 -16.03 -14.91
C VAL A 300 18.08 -17.53 -14.86
N SER A 301 16.80 -17.90 -14.90
CA SER A 301 16.26 -19.25 -15.01
C SER A 301 15.59 -19.38 -16.37
N GLY A 302 16.39 -19.63 -17.41
CA GLY A 302 15.90 -19.62 -18.78
C GLY A 302 14.93 -20.77 -19.07
N VAL A 303 13.92 -20.49 -19.91
CA VAL A 303 12.98 -21.50 -20.42
C VAL A 303 13.33 -21.78 -21.87
N LYS A 304 13.52 -23.05 -22.22
CA LYS A 304 13.67 -23.47 -23.61
C LYS A 304 12.40 -24.16 -24.10
N LEU A 305 11.75 -23.57 -25.10
CA LEU A 305 10.50 -24.04 -25.69
C LEU A 305 10.75 -25.13 -26.73
N GLY A 306 9.69 -25.85 -27.13
CA GLY A 306 9.75 -26.94 -28.08
C GLY A 306 10.21 -26.51 -29.48
N ASN A 307 9.79 -25.31 -29.90
CA ASN A 307 10.14 -24.63 -31.16
C ASN A 307 11.61 -24.17 -31.25
N GLY A 308 12.40 -24.33 -30.17
CA GLY A 308 13.81 -23.94 -30.12
C GLY A 308 14.07 -22.57 -29.51
N GLU A 309 13.03 -21.76 -29.32
CA GLU A 309 13.09 -20.45 -28.70
C GLU A 309 13.52 -20.54 -27.23
N THR A 310 14.24 -19.53 -26.76
CA THR A 310 14.72 -19.44 -25.38
C THR A 310 14.24 -18.15 -24.75
N ILE A 311 13.33 -18.28 -23.80
CA ILE A 311 12.76 -17.16 -23.04
C ILE A 311 13.60 -16.91 -21.79
N LYS A 312 13.86 -15.63 -21.48
CA LYS A 312 14.70 -15.22 -20.37
C LYS A 312 13.87 -15.11 -19.08
N GLY A 313 13.72 -16.23 -18.38
CA GLY A 313 13.12 -16.22 -17.05
C GLY A 313 14.04 -15.68 -15.95
N ILE A 314 13.45 -15.09 -14.90
CA ILE A 314 14.10 -14.57 -13.70
C ILE A 314 13.61 -15.36 -12.48
N ALA A 315 14.52 -16.04 -11.78
CA ALA A 315 14.21 -16.82 -10.58
C ALA A 315 15.46 -17.27 -9.81
N VAL A 316 15.25 -17.77 -8.60
CA VAL A 316 16.18 -18.63 -7.85
C VAL A 316 15.69 -20.08 -7.93
N ASN A 317 15.81 -20.66 -9.12
CA ASN A 317 15.49 -22.05 -9.38
C ASN A 317 16.69 -22.94 -9.03
N THR A 318 16.58 -23.67 -7.92
CA THR A 318 17.65 -24.57 -7.43
C THR A 318 17.63 -25.94 -8.12
N PHE A 319 16.52 -26.28 -8.78
CA PHE A 319 16.30 -27.59 -9.38
C PHE A 319 17.06 -27.74 -10.71
N SER A 320 17.55 -28.95 -10.96
CA SER A 320 18.10 -29.34 -12.26
C SER A 320 17.07 -30.16 -13.02
N ALA A 321 16.93 -29.93 -14.32
CA ALA A 321 15.99 -30.68 -15.15
C ALA A 321 16.47 -32.13 -15.34
N ASN A 322 15.64 -33.10 -14.94
CA ASN A 322 15.96 -34.54 -15.06
C ASN A 322 15.64 -35.11 -16.45
N LYS A 323 14.74 -34.47 -17.21
CA LYS A 323 14.42 -34.81 -18.60
C LYS A 323 14.79 -33.67 -19.54
N LYS A 324 14.92 -33.98 -20.84
CA LYS A 324 15.24 -32.99 -21.88
C LYS A 324 14.13 -31.95 -22.06
N LYS A 325 12.84 -32.35 -22.02
CA LYS A 325 11.65 -31.50 -22.13
C LYS A 325 10.47 -32.15 -21.40
N TYR A 326 9.51 -31.35 -20.95
CA TYR A 326 8.25 -31.76 -20.33
C TYR A 326 7.08 -31.13 -21.09
N PRO A 327 5.88 -31.76 -21.12
CA PRO A 327 4.69 -31.13 -21.69
C PRO A 327 4.39 -29.78 -21.01
N LEU A 328 3.95 -28.81 -21.79
CA LEU A 328 3.60 -27.45 -21.34
C LEU A 328 2.08 -27.26 -21.49
N ILE A 329 1.45 -26.55 -20.56
CA ILE A 329 0.02 -26.19 -20.64
C ILE A 329 -0.21 -24.84 -19.99
N SER A 330 -1.14 -24.03 -20.51
CA SER A 330 -1.57 -22.79 -19.85
C SER A 330 -2.67 -23.09 -18.82
N GLY A 331 -2.74 -22.28 -17.76
CA GLY A 331 -3.81 -22.38 -16.77
C GLY A 331 -5.21 -22.30 -17.39
N THR A 332 -5.38 -21.46 -18.41
CA THR A 332 -6.64 -21.32 -19.16
C THR A 332 -7.08 -22.63 -19.83
N LEU A 333 -6.15 -23.38 -20.43
CA LEU A 333 -6.45 -24.67 -21.07
C LEU A 333 -6.67 -25.80 -20.05
N ALA A 334 -6.22 -25.62 -18.82
CA ALA A 334 -6.37 -26.57 -17.73
C ALA A 334 -7.54 -26.23 -16.79
N ALA A 335 -8.43 -25.31 -17.18
CA ALA A 335 -9.53 -24.84 -16.36
C ALA A 335 -10.44 -25.98 -15.87
N ASN A 336 -10.80 -25.94 -14.59
CA ASN A 336 -11.74 -26.87 -13.98
C ASN A 336 -13.18 -26.43 -14.26
N ALA A 337 -13.91 -27.21 -15.05
CA ALA A 337 -15.30 -26.94 -15.41
C ALA A 337 -16.24 -26.85 -14.19
N SER A 338 -15.88 -27.47 -13.06
CA SER A 338 -16.66 -27.43 -11.82
C SER A 338 -16.52 -26.13 -11.01
N GLN A 339 -15.58 -25.24 -11.37
CA GLN A 339 -15.29 -24.00 -10.64
C GLN A 339 -15.16 -22.78 -11.59
N PRO A 340 -16.20 -22.44 -12.37
CA PRO A 340 -16.10 -21.44 -13.45
C PRO A 340 -15.86 -20.01 -12.95
N TYR A 341 -16.12 -19.72 -11.68
CA TYR A 341 -15.93 -18.39 -11.09
C TYR A 341 -14.49 -18.10 -10.65
N ARG A 342 -13.58 -19.07 -10.73
CA ARG A 342 -12.17 -18.91 -10.33
C ARG A 342 -11.28 -18.67 -11.55
N ASN A 343 -10.20 -17.91 -11.39
CA ASN A 343 -9.35 -17.54 -12.51
C ASN A 343 -8.31 -18.64 -12.83
N ALA A 344 -8.69 -19.55 -13.74
CA ALA A 344 -7.81 -20.62 -14.20
C ALA A 344 -6.53 -20.11 -14.87
N SER A 345 -6.61 -19.00 -15.63
CA SER A 345 -5.41 -18.38 -16.21
C SER A 345 -4.42 -17.93 -15.13
N ALA A 346 -4.91 -17.58 -13.95
CA ALA A 346 -4.08 -17.24 -12.80
C ALA A 346 -3.67 -18.42 -11.93
N CYS A 347 -4.10 -19.64 -12.28
CA CYS A 347 -3.82 -20.84 -11.51
C CYS A 347 -4.24 -20.70 -10.04
N ASP A 348 -5.37 -20.02 -9.80
CA ASP A 348 -5.97 -19.84 -8.48
C ASP A 348 -6.27 -21.19 -7.83
N PHE A 349 -6.36 -21.20 -6.50
CA PHE A 349 -6.72 -22.38 -5.73
C PHE A 349 -7.99 -23.05 -6.29
N ASP A 350 -7.93 -24.36 -6.56
CA ASP A 350 -9.00 -25.18 -7.17
C ASP A 350 -9.51 -24.75 -8.55
N SER A 351 -8.83 -23.85 -9.24
CA SER A 351 -9.22 -23.40 -10.59
C SER A 351 -8.80 -24.36 -11.72
N LEU A 352 -7.87 -25.28 -11.46
CA LEU A 352 -7.30 -26.18 -12.47
C LEU A 352 -7.68 -27.65 -12.23
N SER A 353 -7.84 -28.40 -13.31
CA SER A 353 -8.03 -29.85 -13.28
C SER A 353 -6.72 -30.59 -12.97
N ASP A 354 -6.74 -31.43 -11.93
CA ASP A 354 -5.59 -32.21 -11.47
C ASP A 354 -5.04 -33.14 -12.54
N GLU A 355 -5.94 -33.80 -13.29
CA GLU A 355 -5.57 -34.72 -14.36
C GLU A 355 -4.86 -34.00 -15.51
N MET A 356 -5.28 -32.76 -15.79
CA MET A 356 -4.75 -31.98 -16.91
C MET A 356 -3.35 -31.44 -16.64
N VAL A 357 -3.02 -31.10 -15.39
CA VAL A 357 -1.74 -30.45 -15.01
C VAL A 357 -0.68 -31.42 -14.49
N LYS A 358 -1.08 -32.61 -14.00
CA LYS A 358 -0.16 -33.59 -13.42
C LYS A 358 0.97 -33.96 -14.39
N GLY A 359 2.21 -33.86 -13.93
CA GLY A 359 3.40 -34.20 -14.74
C GLY A 359 3.76 -33.19 -15.85
N LYS A 360 3.14 -32.01 -15.89
CA LYS A 360 3.39 -30.96 -16.89
C LYS A 360 4.02 -29.72 -16.28
N ILE A 361 4.58 -28.85 -17.11
CA ILE A 361 4.90 -27.46 -16.76
C ILE A 361 3.64 -26.63 -16.99
N VAL A 362 3.25 -25.83 -16.01
CA VAL A 362 2.06 -24.97 -16.09
C VAL A 362 2.49 -23.52 -16.26
N TYR A 363 1.91 -22.83 -17.25
CA TYR A 363 2.06 -21.40 -17.46
C TYR A 363 0.85 -20.65 -16.86
N CYS A 364 1.14 -19.70 -15.97
CA CYS A 364 0.15 -18.96 -15.18
C CYS A 364 0.36 -17.45 -15.30
N LEU A 365 -0.72 -16.68 -15.21
CA LEU A 365 -0.71 -15.22 -15.15
C LEU A 365 -0.90 -14.77 -13.70
N GLY A 366 0.02 -14.02 -13.10
CA GLY A 366 -0.24 -13.43 -11.76
C GLY A 366 0.89 -13.52 -10.76
N LYS A 367 0.56 -13.76 -9.48
CA LYS A 367 1.47 -13.60 -8.33
C LYS A 367 2.10 -14.92 -7.84
N ASN A 368 3.11 -14.82 -6.97
CA ASN A 368 4.06 -15.89 -6.63
C ASN A 368 3.48 -17.08 -5.86
N ASP A 369 2.23 -17.02 -5.37
CA ASP A 369 1.69 -18.06 -4.47
C ASP A 369 1.03 -19.23 -5.23
N GLN A 370 1.18 -19.23 -6.55
CA GLN A 370 0.69 -20.27 -7.45
C GLN A 370 1.45 -21.59 -7.26
N ASP A 371 2.71 -21.55 -6.84
CA ASP A 371 3.50 -22.75 -6.61
C ASP A 371 2.97 -23.59 -5.45
N VAL A 372 2.48 -22.96 -4.37
CA VAL A 372 1.79 -23.63 -3.25
C VAL A 372 0.54 -24.36 -3.76
N THR A 373 -0.27 -23.68 -4.57
CA THR A 373 -1.49 -24.24 -5.16
C THR A 373 -1.19 -25.46 -6.04
N LEU A 374 -0.09 -25.41 -6.79
CA LEU A 374 0.29 -26.45 -7.73
C LEU A 374 1.13 -27.57 -7.10
N TYR A 375 1.73 -27.33 -5.93
CA TYR A 375 2.61 -28.28 -5.25
C TYR A 375 1.94 -29.63 -5.03
N ASN A 376 0.72 -29.62 -4.47
CA ASN A 376 -0.04 -30.83 -4.17
C ASN A 376 -0.58 -31.53 -5.43
N LYS A 377 -0.68 -30.82 -6.56
CA LYS A 377 -1.18 -31.36 -7.85
C LYS A 377 -0.11 -32.12 -8.65
N ARG A 378 1.10 -32.29 -8.09
CA ARG A 378 2.23 -33.04 -8.70
C ARG A 378 2.59 -32.53 -10.11
N VAL A 379 2.56 -31.22 -10.30
CA VAL A 379 3.09 -30.58 -11.51
C VAL A 379 4.61 -30.70 -11.55
N THR A 380 5.19 -30.59 -12.75
CA THR A 380 6.66 -30.70 -12.94
C THR A 380 7.37 -29.36 -12.99
N GLY A 381 6.65 -28.27 -13.23
CA GLY A 381 7.20 -26.93 -13.11
C GLY A 381 6.17 -25.84 -13.34
N LEU A 382 6.59 -24.59 -13.11
CA LEU A 382 5.75 -23.41 -13.16
C LEU A 382 6.46 -22.28 -13.92
N ILE A 383 5.75 -21.65 -14.85
CA ILE A 383 6.15 -20.40 -15.46
C ILE A 383 5.11 -19.35 -15.11
N VAL A 384 5.53 -18.27 -14.47
CA VAL A 384 4.65 -17.17 -14.06
C VAL A 384 4.93 -15.95 -14.91
N SER A 385 3.93 -15.47 -15.65
CA SER A 385 4.00 -14.18 -16.34
C SER A 385 3.52 -13.06 -15.42
N ARG A 386 4.27 -11.95 -15.40
CA ARG A 386 4.01 -10.80 -14.54
C ARG A 386 4.04 -9.48 -15.28
N ASP A 387 3.09 -8.63 -14.90
CA ASP A 387 3.04 -7.23 -15.34
C ASP A 387 3.94 -6.31 -14.51
N LYS A 388 4.17 -6.65 -13.23
CA LYS A 388 4.97 -5.87 -12.28
C LYS A 388 5.92 -6.79 -11.52
N ASP A 389 7.04 -6.25 -11.07
CA ASP A 389 7.98 -6.96 -10.19
C ASP A 389 8.45 -8.30 -10.77
N TYR A 390 8.56 -8.34 -12.09
CA TYR A 390 9.11 -9.46 -12.85
C TYR A 390 10.64 -9.51 -12.71
N ASP A 391 11.28 -8.40 -12.35
CA ASP A 391 12.72 -8.30 -12.12
C ASP A 391 13.18 -9.00 -10.83
N ILE A 392 12.24 -9.39 -9.94
CA ILE A 392 12.51 -10.08 -8.68
C ILE A 392 12.84 -11.57 -8.92
N PRO A 393 14.07 -12.04 -8.58
CA PRO A 393 14.41 -13.44 -8.61
C PRO A 393 13.76 -14.18 -7.44
N SER A 394 12.55 -14.71 -7.67
CA SER A 394 11.76 -15.43 -6.67
C SER A 394 12.22 -16.88 -6.51
N SER A 395 12.10 -17.42 -5.30
CA SER A 395 12.33 -18.86 -5.04
C SER A 395 11.00 -19.59 -5.14
N PHE A 396 10.99 -20.77 -5.77
CA PHE A 396 9.78 -21.56 -5.99
C PHE A 396 9.87 -22.92 -5.28
N LEU A 397 8.74 -23.46 -4.81
CA LEU A 397 8.59 -24.80 -4.24
C LEU A 397 8.88 -25.92 -5.24
N ILE A 398 8.58 -25.67 -6.51
CA ILE A 398 8.78 -26.56 -7.66
C ILE A 398 9.71 -25.88 -8.69
N PRO A 399 10.26 -26.60 -9.69
CA PRO A 399 11.02 -25.96 -10.77
C PRO A 399 10.24 -24.81 -11.38
N GLY A 400 10.74 -23.58 -11.23
CA GLY A 400 9.93 -22.39 -11.47
C GLY A 400 10.70 -21.25 -12.10
N THR A 401 10.01 -20.41 -12.87
CA THR A 401 10.53 -19.11 -13.26
C THR A 401 9.46 -18.06 -13.51
N THR A 402 9.83 -16.81 -13.26
CA THR A 402 9.03 -15.64 -13.64
C THR A 402 9.51 -15.11 -14.99
N VAL A 403 8.59 -14.64 -15.82
CA VAL A 403 8.87 -13.96 -17.11
C VAL A 403 8.13 -12.63 -17.16
N SER A 404 8.59 -11.72 -18.03
CA SER A 404 7.86 -10.48 -18.29
C SER A 404 6.55 -10.75 -19.01
N ARG A 405 5.63 -9.77 -19.00
CA ARG A 405 4.37 -9.87 -19.77
C ARG A 405 4.63 -10.12 -21.26
N GLU A 406 5.61 -9.45 -21.85
CA GLU A 406 5.97 -9.59 -23.27
C GLU A 406 6.41 -11.02 -23.59
N GLU A 407 7.34 -11.55 -22.78
CA GLU A 407 7.80 -12.93 -22.87
C GLU A 407 6.69 -13.95 -22.61
N GLY A 408 5.75 -13.63 -21.71
CA GLY A 408 4.57 -14.43 -21.46
C GLY A 408 3.67 -14.54 -22.70
N LEU A 409 3.48 -13.45 -23.44
CA LEU A 409 2.71 -13.46 -24.70
C LEU A 409 3.38 -14.32 -25.78
N ASP A 410 4.71 -14.39 -25.82
CA ASP A 410 5.43 -15.33 -26.69
C ASP A 410 5.13 -16.79 -26.30
N ILE A 411 5.12 -17.09 -25.00
CA ILE A 411 4.79 -18.43 -24.48
C ILE A 411 3.34 -18.80 -24.81
N ASP A 412 2.39 -17.88 -24.62
CA ASP A 412 0.98 -18.11 -24.96
C ASP A 412 0.80 -18.37 -26.46
N ARG A 413 1.46 -17.57 -27.32
CA ARG A 413 1.46 -17.80 -28.77
C ARG A 413 2.04 -19.18 -29.12
N TYR A 414 3.13 -19.58 -28.48
CA TYR A 414 3.71 -20.90 -28.68
C TYR A 414 2.75 -22.03 -28.26
N ILE A 415 2.14 -21.95 -27.08
CA ILE A 415 1.19 -22.96 -26.58
C ILE A 415 0.02 -23.13 -27.57
N ASN A 416 -0.51 -22.03 -28.10
CA ASN A 416 -1.64 -22.06 -29.04
C ASN A 416 -1.24 -22.48 -30.47
N SER A 417 0.05 -22.45 -30.82
CA SER A 417 0.54 -22.85 -32.15
C SER A 417 0.67 -24.36 -32.36
N THR A 418 0.60 -25.17 -31.28
CA THR A 418 0.83 -26.63 -31.36
C THR A 418 0.08 -27.43 -30.31
N ASN A 419 -0.46 -28.59 -30.70
CA ASN A 419 -1.12 -29.54 -29.78
C ASN A 419 -0.13 -30.35 -28.91
N LYS A 420 1.18 -30.21 -29.12
CA LYS A 420 2.24 -30.92 -28.36
C LYS A 420 3.28 -29.92 -27.83
N SER A 421 2.82 -28.88 -27.14
CA SER A 421 3.70 -27.90 -26.54
C SER A 421 4.56 -28.53 -25.43
N VAL A 422 5.85 -28.22 -25.46
CA VAL A 422 6.84 -28.75 -24.50
C VAL A 422 7.83 -27.67 -24.12
N ALA A 423 8.36 -27.73 -22.90
CA ALA A 423 9.37 -26.80 -22.41
C ALA A 423 10.33 -27.46 -21.41
N VAL A 424 11.42 -26.77 -21.11
CA VAL A 424 12.31 -27.09 -19.99
C VAL A 424 12.73 -25.81 -19.28
N ILE A 425 12.63 -25.81 -17.95
CA ILE A 425 13.11 -24.73 -17.09
C ILE A 425 14.52 -25.09 -16.62
N HIS A 426 15.49 -24.24 -16.91
CA HIS A 426 16.87 -24.48 -16.53
C HIS A 426 17.17 -24.01 -15.10
N LYS A 427 18.14 -24.66 -14.44
CA LYS A 427 18.68 -24.19 -13.17
C LYS A 427 19.18 -22.75 -13.32
N THR A 428 18.94 -21.93 -12.29
CA THR A 428 19.36 -20.53 -12.31
C THR A 428 20.87 -20.40 -12.47
N ARG A 429 21.29 -19.46 -13.33
CA ARG A 429 22.68 -18.99 -13.45
C ARG A 429 22.76 -17.48 -13.21
N SER A 430 23.94 -17.01 -12.81
CA SER A 430 24.23 -15.59 -12.71
C SER A 430 24.75 -15.07 -14.05
N ILE A 431 24.19 -13.97 -14.53
CA ILE A 431 24.68 -13.25 -15.71
C ILE A 431 25.03 -11.80 -15.36
N LYS A 432 25.90 -11.17 -16.15
CA LYS A 432 26.20 -9.74 -16.02
C LYS A 432 25.18 -8.92 -16.81
N MET A 433 24.63 -7.88 -16.21
CA MET A 433 23.71 -6.94 -16.89
C MET A 433 24.48 -5.75 -17.45
N ALA A 434 24.21 -5.38 -18.71
CA ALA A 434 24.77 -4.17 -19.33
C ALA A 434 24.07 -2.89 -18.84
N ASP A 435 22.77 -2.99 -18.55
CA ASP A 435 21.91 -1.83 -18.26
C ASP A 435 21.85 -1.46 -16.77
N ALA A 436 22.64 -2.13 -15.92
CA ALA A 436 22.74 -1.81 -14.50
C ALA A 436 23.62 -0.56 -14.26
N PRO A 437 23.36 0.23 -13.19
CA PRO A 437 22.22 0.11 -12.28
C PRO A 437 20.96 0.78 -12.82
N PHE A 438 19.81 0.16 -12.53
CA PHE A 438 18.47 0.73 -12.69
C PHE A 438 17.70 0.60 -11.37
N VAL A 439 16.63 1.37 -11.20
CA VAL A 439 15.81 1.31 -9.99
C VAL A 439 14.87 0.10 -10.07
N ALA A 440 14.87 -0.76 -9.06
CA ALA A 440 14.06 -1.98 -9.05
C ALA A 440 12.56 -1.64 -9.12
N SER A 441 11.74 -2.38 -9.87
CA SER A 441 10.35 -1.97 -10.17
C SER A 441 9.51 -1.76 -8.92
N PHE A 442 9.64 -2.66 -7.94
CA PHE A 442 8.88 -2.64 -6.69
C PHE A 442 9.26 -1.47 -5.77
N SER A 443 10.43 -0.85 -5.94
CA SER A 443 10.87 0.18 -5.00
C SER A 443 9.87 1.33 -4.99
N SER A 444 9.43 1.78 -3.82
CA SER A 444 8.47 2.87 -3.72
C SER A 444 9.03 4.20 -4.27
N ARG A 445 8.12 5.08 -4.72
CA ARG A 445 8.41 6.35 -5.40
C ARG A 445 7.83 7.55 -4.65
N GLY A 446 8.53 8.68 -4.76
CA GLY A 446 7.97 9.98 -4.42
C GLY A 446 6.92 10.45 -5.44
N PRO A 447 6.46 11.71 -5.30
CA PRO A 447 6.73 12.59 -4.17
C PRO A 447 5.98 12.12 -2.91
N GLN A 448 6.35 12.68 -1.76
CA GLN A 448 5.62 12.47 -0.50
C GLN A 448 4.73 13.68 -0.20
N LEU A 449 3.58 13.45 0.45
CA LEU A 449 2.49 14.44 0.52
C LEU A 449 2.44 15.26 1.83
N ILE A 450 3.15 14.84 2.88
CA ILE A 450 3.07 15.47 4.21
C ILE A 450 4.02 16.67 4.31
N ALA A 451 5.19 16.55 3.69
CA ALA A 451 6.24 17.54 3.64
C ALA A 451 6.66 17.78 2.18
N PRO A 452 5.76 18.37 1.35
CA PRO A 452 5.82 18.33 -0.11
C PRO A 452 7.15 18.82 -0.71
N ASN A 453 7.83 19.76 -0.07
CA ASN A 453 9.09 20.33 -0.56
C ASN A 453 10.36 19.55 -0.13
N ILE A 454 10.22 18.34 0.42
CA ILE A 454 11.33 17.44 0.76
C ILE A 454 11.27 16.20 -0.13
N LEU A 455 12.27 16.06 -1.02
CA LEU A 455 12.36 14.93 -1.94
C LEU A 455 12.54 13.60 -1.20
N LYS A 456 11.80 12.58 -1.62
CA LYS A 456 11.98 11.18 -1.19
C LYS A 456 11.82 10.22 -2.38
N PRO A 457 12.53 9.07 -2.41
CA PRO A 457 13.57 8.67 -1.46
C PRO A 457 14.80 9.59 -1.55
N ASP A 458 15.69 9.52 -0.55
CA ASP A 458 16.86 10.40 -0.51
C ASP A 458 17.94 9.97 -1.52
N LEU A 459 18.10 8.66 -1.68
CA LEU A 459 19.08 7.98 -2.53
C LEU A 459 18.67 6.51 -2.70
N VAL A 460 19.40 5.77 -3.53
CA VAL A 460 19.21 4.32 -3.70
C VAL A 460 20.48 3.52 -3.39
N ALA A 461 20.29 2.26 -3.02
CA ALA A 461 21.37 1.30 -2.81
C ALA A 461 20.99 -0.07 -3.39
N PRO A 462 21.94 -1.02 -3.51
CA PRO A 462 21.67 -2.37 -3.98
C PRO A 462 20.58 -3.06 -3.16
N GLY A 463 19.47 -3.41 -3.80
CA GLY A 463 18.33 -4.06 -3.16
C GLY A 463 17.65 -5.14 -4.00
N LEU A 464 18.13 -5.40 -5.22
CA LEU A 464 17.60 -6.45 -6.10
C LEU A 464 18.58 -7.63 -6.19
N GLY A 465 18.14 -8.84 -5.83
CA GLY A 465 18.95 -10.05 -5.93
C GLY A 465 20.17 -10.07 -5.01
N ILE A 466 19.98 -9.66 -3.75
CA ILE A 466 21.05 -9.59 -2.74
C ILE A 466 21.18 -10.92 -2.02
N LEU A 467 22.39 -11.47 -2.00
CA LEU A 467 22.73 -12.69 -1.27
C LEU A 467 23.35 -12.32 0.07
N ALA A 468 22.71 -12.73 1.17
CA ALA A 468 23.17 -12.50 2.53
C ALA A 468 22.80 -13.69 3.44
N GLY A 469 23.29 -13.68 4.68
CA GLY A 469 23.03 -14.74 5.65
C GLY A 469 21.54 -14.88 5.95
N TYR A 470 21.07 -16.07 6.28
CA TYR A 470 19.66 -16.36 6.51
C TYR A 470 19.48 -17.28 7.72
N SER A 471 18.28 -17.23 8.32
CA SER A 471 17.95 -18.11 9.44
C SER A 471 17.70 -19.53 8.95
N LYS A 472 18.23 -20.52 9.68
CA LYS A 472 17.91 -21.95 9.45
C LYS A 472 16.56 -22.37 10.03
N LEU A 473 15.85 -21.46 10.69
CA LEU A 473 14.49 -21.71 11.16
C LEU A 473 13.43 -21.42 10.07
N SER A 474 13.82 -20.70 9.02
CA SER A 474 12.94 -20.36 7.90
C SER A 474 13.34 -21.11 6.64
N SER A 475 12.36 -21.63 5.91
CA SER A 475 12.63 -22.31 4.64
C SER A 475 12.96 -21.31 3.53
N MET A 476 13.60 -21.80 2.47
CA MET A 476 13.97 -20.99 1.31
C MET A 476 12.78 -20.21 0.73
N SER A 477 11.61 -20.85 0.57
CA SER A 477 10.39 -20.23 0.06
C SER A 477 9.56 -19.49 1.12
N GLY A 478 9.92 -19.57 2.41
CA GLY A 478 9.11 -19.02 3.51
C GLY A 478 7.91 -19.87 3.91
N HIS A 479 7.75 -21.06 3.30
CA HIS A 479 6.67 -22.01 3.60
C HIS A 479 7.26 -23.28 4.21
N PRO A 480 7.53 -23.34 5.52
CA PRO A 480 8.23 -24.47 6.15
C PRO A 480 7.44 -25.78 6.11
N ASP A 481 6.11 -25.72 5.97
CA ASP A 481 5.26 -26.90 5.85
C ASP A 481 5.50 -27.65 4.54
N TYR A 482 5.75 -26.92 3.45
CA TYR A 482 5.96 -27.45 2.10
C TYR A 482 7.44 -27.56 1.72
N ASP A 483 8.25 -26.55 2.05
CA ASP A 483 9.66 -26.45 1.66
C ASP A 483 10.57 -26.88 2.80
N LYS A 484 11.30 -27.98 2.61
CA LYS A 484 12.30 -28.47 3.56
C LYS A 484 13.72 -28.01 3.23
N ARG A 485 13.91 -27.08 2.28
CA ARG A 485 15.22 -26.51 1.95
C ARG A 485 15.54 -25.36 2.91
N PHE A 486 16.34 -25.65 3.93
CA PHE A 486 16.90 -24.65 4.86
C PHE A 486 18.32 -24.29 4.45
N VAL A 487 18.62 -22.99 4.32
CA VAL A 487 19.87 -22.50 3.74
C VAL A 487 20.55 -21.47 4.64
N ASP A 488 21.88 -21.51 4.69
CA ASP A 488 22.69 -20.51 5.43
C ASP A 488 22.65 -19.12 4.79
N TYR A 489 22.38 -19.06 3.48
CA TYR A 489 22.34 -17.84 2.69
C TYR A 489 21.11 -17.84 1.80
N LYS A 490 20.49 -16.68 1.61
CA LYS A 490 19.32 -16.50 0.75
C LYS A 490 19.51 -15.31 -0.19
N ILE A 491 18.99 -15.46 -1.41
CA ILE A 491 18.87 -14.36 -2.36
C ILE A 491 17.50 -13.72 -2.13
N ALA A 492 17.49 -12.45 -1.77
CA ALA A 492 16.27 -11.68 -1.51
C ALA A 492 16.31 -10.32 -2.23
N SER A 493 15.14 -9.72 -2.43
CA SER A 493 15.00 -8.39 -3.01
C SER A 493 14.04 -7.56 -2.18
N GLY A 494 14.35 -6.27 -2.04
CA GLY A 494 13.56 -5.32 -1.27
C GLY A 494 14.34 -4.04 -1.00
N THR A 495 13.62 -2.94 -0.74
CA THR A 495 14.23 -1.76 -0.11
C THR A 495 14.77 -2.08 1.29
N SER A 496 14.25 -3.14 1.90
CA SER A 496 14.79 -3.81 3.09
C SER A 496 16.24 -4.28 2.95
N MET A 497 16.68 -4.69 1.76
CA MET A 497 18.07 -5.07 1.50
C MET A 497 18.93 -3.86 1.14
N ALA A 498 18.32 -2.78 0.62
CA ALA A 498 19.02 -1.53 0.31
C ALA A 498 19.34 -0.70 1.56
N SER A 499 18.42 -0.60 2.52
CA SER A 499 18.61 0.11 3.79
C SER A 499 19.89 -0.26 4.56
N PRO A 500 20.22 -1.55 4.81
CA PRO A 500 21.44 -1.94 5.51
C PRO A 500 22.72 -1.63 4.73
N HIS A 501 22.68 -1.53 3.39
CA HIS A 501 23.83 -1.02 2.63
C HIS A 501 24.12 0.45 2.97
N VAL A 502 23.08 1.27 3.13
CA VAL A 502 23.24 2.69 3.49
C VAL A 502 23.64 2.85 4.95
N ALA A 503 23.09 2.05 5.86
CA ALA A 503 23.52 2.01 7.25
C ALA A 503 25.01 1.67 7.38
N ALA A 504 25.48 0.65 6.64
CA ALA A 504 26.89 0.28 6.63
C ALA A 504 27.78 1.36 5.96
N ALA A 505 27.32 1.99 4.89
CA ALA A 505 28.04 3.12 4.28
C ALA A 505 28.14 4.33 5.23
N ALA A 506 27.07 4.62 5.99
CA ALA A 506 27.07 5.66 7.02
C ALA A 506 28.05 5.32 8.15
N ALA A 507 28.06 4.08 8.63
CA ALA A 507 29.02 3.60 9.62
C ALA A 507 30.45 3.73 9.09
N TYR A 508 30.71 3.30 7.85
CA TYR A 508 32.00 3.45 7.18
C TYR A 508 32.46 4.92 7.15
N VAL A 509 31.61 5.86 6.72
CA VAL A 509 31.92 7.30 6.74
C VAL A 509 32.22 7.79 8.16
N LYS A 510 31.43 7.37 9.15
CA LYS A 510 31.61 7.71 10.57
C LYS A 510 32.94 7.19 11.14
N THR A 511 33.52 6.11 10.61
CA THR A 511 34.88 5.66 11.00
C THR A 511 35.99 6.64 10.60
N PHE A 512 35.76 7.50 9.61
CA PHE A 512 36.69 8.57 9.23
C PHE A 512 36.32 9.91 9.85
N HIS A 513 35.04 10.07 10.21
CA HIS A 513 34.50 11.30 10.79
C HIS A 513 33.64 11.03 12.04
N PRO A 514 34.25 10.62 13.17
CA PRO A 514 33.51 10.15 14.34
C PRO A 514 32.59 11.21 14.98
N THR A 515 32.88 12.49 14.74
CA THR A 515 32.16 13.65 15.30
C THR A 515 31.09 14.22 14.37
N TRP A 516 30.91 13.66 13.18
CA TRP A 516 29.90 14.17 12.25
C TRP A 516 28.48 13.87 12.74
N SER A 517 27.60 14.85 12.51
CA SER A 517 26.17 14.69 12.76
C SER A 517 25.54 13.68 11.78
N PRO A 518 24.39 13.08 12.11
CA PRO A 518 23.61 12.28 11.17
C PRO A 518 23.32 13.02 9.86
N ALA A 519 23.05 14.33 9.93
CA ALA A 519 22.78 15.16 8.76
C ALA A 519 24.01 15.37 7.87
N ALA A 520 25.20 15.54 8.45
CA ALA A 520 26.46 15.64 7.70
C ALA A 520 26.78 14.33 6.97
N ILE A 521 26.60 13.18 7.63
CA ILE A 521 26.78 11.85 7.02
C ILE A 521 25.77 11.64 5.89
N LYS A 522 24.49 11.96 6.13
CA LYS A 522 23.43 11.92 5.11
C LYS A 522 23.79 12.80 3.91
N SER A 523 24.22 14.03 4.15
CA SER A 523 24.67 14.95 3.10
C SER A 523 25.82 14.37 2.29
N ALA A 524 26.83 13.77 2.93
CA ALA A 524 27.96 13.18 2.23
C ALA A 524 27.52 12.04 1.31
N LEU A 525 26.64 11.16 1.79
CA LEU A 525 26.08 10.06 1.00
C LEU A 525 25.24 10.55 -0.19
N MET A 526 24.39 11.56 0.02
CA MET A 526 23.54 12.12 -1.04
C MET A 526 24.36 12.88 -2.09
N THR A 527 25.25 13.78 -1.67
CA THR A 527 25.95 14.70 -2.59
C THR A 527 27.07 14.06 -3.41
N THR A 528 27.50 12.86 -3.02
CA THR A 528 28.52 12.06 -3.72
C THR A 528 27.92 10.84 -4.43
N ALA A 529 26.60 10.67 -4.37
CA ALA A 529 25.91 9.60 -5.06
C ALA A 529 26.15 9.67 -6.57
N THR A 530 26.19 8.50 -7.21
CA THR A 530 26.36 8.38 -8.65
C THR A 530 24.98 8.54 -9.31
N PRO A 531 24.79 9.55 -10.19
CA PRO A 531 23.54 9.69 -10.93
C PRO A 531 23.23 8.41 -11.73
N MET A 532 21.97 8.00 -11.74
CA MET A 532 21.54 6.83 -12.51
C MET A 532 21.28 7.20 -13.97
N LYS A 533 21.54 6.28 -14.91
CA LYS A 533 21.25 6.49 -16.33
C LYS A 533 19.74 6.57 -16.52
N VAL A 534 19.26 7.74 -16.94
CA VAL A 534 17.85 8.14 -16.97
C VAL A 534 17.16 7.57 -18.21
N ASN A 535 16.07 6.81 -18.07
CA ASN A 535 15.27 6.35 -19.21
C ASN A 535 13.74 6.51 -19.05
N THR A 536 13.24 7.25 -18.05
CA THR A 536 11.82 7.63 -17.91
C THR A 536 11.65 8.94 -17.16
N GLU A 537 10.51 9.61 -17.34
CA GLU A 537 10.18 10.91 -16.72
C GLU A 537 10.11 10.86 -15.18
N ASP A 538 9.80 9.72 -14.55
CA ASP A 538 9.59 9.63 -13.09
C ASP A 538 10.82 9.16 -12.29
N MET A 539 11.96 8.92 -12.94
CA MET A 539 13.05 8.19 -12.29
C MET A 539 13.77 9.02 -11.20
N GLN A 540 13.70 10.36 -11.21
CA GLN A 540 14.24 11.18 -10.11
C GLN A 540 13.43 11.02 -8.82
N LEU A 541 12.11 10.82 -8.92
CA LEU A 541 11.23 10.47 -7.80
C LEU A 541 11.46 9.02 -7.32
N ALA A 542 12.21 8.24 -8.09
CA ALA A 542 12.59 6.86 -7.79
C ALA A 542 13.99 6.76 -7.17
N SER A 543 14.97 7.48 -7.72
CA SER A 543 16.38 7.34 -7.40
C SER A 543 16.86 8.29 -6.29
N GLY A 544 16.11 9.37 -6.02
CA GLY A 544 16.62 10.47 -5.23
C GLY A 544 17.94 10.98 -5.81
N SER A 545 18.93 11.20 -4.95
CA SER A 545 20.28 11.68 -5.34
C SER A 545 21.07 10.70 -6.22
N GLY A 546 20.61 9.44 -6.36
CA GLY A 546 21.27 8.40 -7.15
C GLY A 546 21.80 7.24 -6.31
N LEU A 547 22.64 6.40 -6.92
CA LEU A 547 23.25 5.23 -6.28
C LEU A 547 24.35 5.65 -5.31
N ILE A 548 24.32 5.16 -4.07
CA ILE A 548 25.36 5.46 -3.07
C ILE A 548 26.78 5.20 -3.59
N ASN A 549 27.72 6.07 -3.19
CA ASN A 549 29.14 5.88 -3.44
C ASN A 549 29.91 6.04 -2.12
N PRO A 550 30.07 4.97 -1.33
CA PRO A 550 30.65 5.07 0.02
C PRO A 550 32.09 5.60 0.02
N THR A 551 32.89 5.26 -1.01
CA THR A 551 34.30 5.67 -1.08
C THR A 551 34.46 7.16 -1.35
N LYS A 552 33.59 7.75 -2.17
CA LYS A 552 33.51 9.21 -2.36
C LYS A 552 32.88 9.91 -1.14
N ALA A 553 31.86 9.33 -0.52
CA ALA A 553 31.19 9.90 0.65
C ALA A 553 32.11 10.07 1.86
N ARG A 554 33.23 9.34 1.92
CA ARG A 554 34.29 9.54 2.92
C ARG A 554 34.90 10.94 2.86
N ASP A 555 35.02 11.54 1.68
CA ASP A 555 35.63 12.86 1.50
C ASP A 555 34.79 13.68 0.50
N PRO A 556 33.64 14.20 0.95
CA PRO A 556 32.69 14.89 0.08
C PRO A 556 33.10 16.34 -0.22
N GLY A 557 34.13 16.89 0.45
CA GLY A 557 34.51 18.30 0.36
C GLY A 557 33.58 19.25 1.11
N LEU A 558 32.29 19.27 0.80
CA LEU A 558 31.28 20.09 1.47
C LEU A 558 30.12 19.24 2.01
N VAL A 559 29.52 19.67 3.12
CA VAL A 559 28.30 19.05 3.67
C VAL A 559 27.23 20.08 4.03
N TYR A 560 25.97 19.70 3.82
CA TYR A 560 24.77 20.39 4.28
C TYR A 560 24.40 19.88 5.67
N ASP A 561 24.97 20.51 6.70
CA ASP A 561 24.72 20.12 8.09
C ASP A 561 23.40 20.72 8.60
N ILE A 562 22.70 19.97 9.45
CA ILE A 562 21.39 20.35 10.02
C ILE A 562 21.42 20.03 11.51
N ASN A 563 21.17 21.05 12.34
CA ASN A 563 21.08 20.88 13.79
C ASN A 563 19.62 20.70 14.23
N THR A 564 19.41 20.22 15.46
CA THR A 564 18.08 19.99 16.04
C THR A 564 17.20 21.24 16.02
N SER A 565 17.76 22.43 16.26
CA SER A 565 17.00 23.69 16.21
C SER A 565 16.54 24.08 14.80
N ALA A 566 17.21 23.63 13.73
CA ALA A 566 16.71 23.77 12.37
C ALA A 566 15.51 22.84 12.11
N TYR A 567 15.51 21.60 12.61
CA TYR A 567 14.36 20.70 12.51
C TYR A 567 13.15 21.24 13.28
N ILE A 568 13.34 21.79 14.49
CA ILE A 568 12.25 22.41 15.26
C ILE A 568 11.65 23.60 14.51
N ARG A 569 12.50 24.48 13.95
CA ARG A 569 12.06 25.59 13.11
C ARG A 569 11.30 25.15 11.86
N TYR A 570 11.72 24.05 11.27
CA TYR A 570 11.03 23.45 10.14
C TYR A 570 9.64 22.94 10.53
N LEU A 571 9.52 22.25 11.67
CA LEU A 571 8.23 21.79 12.20
C LEU A 571 7.29 22.96 12.52
N CYS A 572 7.80 24.05 13.11
CA CYS A 572 7.04 25.28 13.29
C CYS A 572 6.51 25.85 11.96
N LYS A 573 7.31 25.80 10.90
CA LYS A 573 6.88 26.24 9.56
C LYS A 573 5.79 25.34 8.97
N LEU A 574 5.77 24.05 9.29
CA LEU A 574 4.70 23.13 8.87
C LEU A 574 3.39 23.34 9.65
N GLY A 575 3.36 24.21 10.67
CA GLY A 575 2.16 24.52 11.46
C GLY A 575 2.04 23.72 12.76
N TYR A 576 3.06 22.96 13.17
CA TYR A 576 3.05 22.28 14.47
C TYR A 576 3.18 23.29 15.61
N ASN A 577 2.28 23.19 16.59
CA ASN A 577 2.22 24.11 17.73
C ASN A 577 3.16 23.68 18.89
N SER A 578 3.31 24.56 19.87
CA SER A 578 4.19 24.35 21.04
C SER A 578 3.84 23.09 21.84
N THR A 579 2.56 22.74 21.93
CA THR A 579 2.08 21.54 22.64
C THR A 579 2.52 20.27 21.92
N THR A 580 2.34 20.21 20.59
CA THR A 580 2.76 19.03 19.81
C THR A 580 4.28 18.90 19.71
N LEU A 581 5.01 20.02 19.67
CA LEU A 581 6.47 20.02 19.76
C LEU A 581 6.97 19.56 21.14
N GLY A 582 6.27 19.93 22.21
CA GLY A 582 6.55 19.46 23.57
C GLY A 582 6.48 17.95 23.70
N ILE A 583 5.48 17.33 23.06
CA ILE A 583 5.30 15.86 23.00
C ILE A 583 6.51 15.18 22.36
N LEU A 584 7.01 15.70 21.23
CA LEU A 584 8.15 15.09 20.51
C LEU A 584 9.50 15.31 21.22
N ILE A 585 9.76 16.48 21.79
CA ILE A 585 11.13 16.84 22.22
C ILE A 585 11.46 16.29 23.61
N GLY A 586 10.43 16.01 24.43
CA GLY A 586 10.55 15.50 25.79
C GLY A 586 11.13 16.53 26.77
N GLY A 587 10.47 16.67 27.93
CA GLY A 587 10.89 17.52 29.06
C GLY A 587 9.94 18.69 29.35
N ASN A 588 10.03 19.27 30.55
CA ASN A 588 9.18 20.38 31.03
C ASN A 588 9.38 21.71 30.27
N LYS A 589 10.10 21.70 29.13
CA LYS A 589 10.46 22.90 28.38
C LYS A 589 9.44 23.12 27.27
N ILE A 590 8.59 24.14 27.41
CA ILE A 590 7.63 24.54 26.38
C ILE A 590 8.37 25.23 25.24
N TYR A 591 8.29 24.67 24.03
CA TYR A 591 8.93 25.24 22.84
C TYR A 591 7.96 26.13 22.08
N HIS A 592 7.99 27.43 22.34
CA HIS A 592 7.22 28.39 21.57
C HIS A 592 7.88 28.64 20.21
N CYS A 593 7.15 28.44 19.12
CA CYS A 593 7.65 28.73 17.77
C CYS A 593 8.10 30.19 17.60
N ASN A 594 7.51 31.12 18.36
CA ASN A 594 7.90 32.54 18.41
C ASN A 594 9.34 32.76 18.90
N ASN A 595 9.90 31.82 19.69
CA ASN A 595 11.27 31.92 20.18
C ASN A 595 12.30 31.56 19.11
N PHE A 596 11.86 31.03 17.96
CA PHE A 596 12.73 30.66 16.87
C PHE A 596 12.56 31.61 15.68
N LYS A 597 13.68 32.09 15.14
CA LYS A 597 13.66 32.88 13.91
C LYS A 597 13.03 32.07 12.77
N PRO A 598 12.04 32.62 12.03
CA PRO A 598 11.40 31.94 10.92
C PRO A 598 12.42 31.39 9.91
N THR A 599 12.14 30.20 9.38
CA THR A 599 13.00 29.62 8.34
C THR A 599 12.88 30.44 7.06
N LYS A 600 14.02 30.63 6.39
CA LYS A 600 14.09 31.32 5.10
C LYS A 600 14.10 30.29 3.98
N GLY A 601 13.41 30.59 2.87
CA GLY A 601 13.27 29.68 1.73
C GLY A 601 12.04 28.77 1.82
N ILE A 602 11.63 28.20 0.69
CA ILE A 602 10.33 27.51 0.54
C ILE A 602 10.23 26.20 1.33
N ASP A 603 11.30 25.42 1.38
CA ASP A 603 11.41 24.17 2.14
C ASP A 603 11.78 24.38 3.61
N GLY A 604 12.42 25.51 3.92
CA GLY A 604 12.75 25.91 5.30
C GLY A 604 13.80 25.02 5.98
N LEU A 605 14.52 24.18 5.24
CA LEU A 605 15.51 23.25 5.76
C LEU A 605 16.79 23.30 4.91
N ASN A 606 17.95 23.13 5.54
CA ASN A 606 19.25 23.09 4.85
C ASN A 606 19.49 21.70 4.21
N TYR A 607 18.57 21.25 3.37
CA TYR A 607 18.54 19.89 2.85
C TYR A 607 19.44 19.71 1.61
N PRO A 608 20.10 18.55 1.40
CA PRO A 608 21.03 18.36 0.28
C PRO A 608 20.38 18.32 -1.12
N SER A 609 19.07 18.13 -1.21
CA SER A 609 18.28 18.20 -2.44
C SER A 609 17.33 19.40 -2.44
N ILE A 610 16.80 19.73 -3.62
CA ILE A 610 15.86 20.83 -3.84
C ILE A 610 14.63 20.24 -4.52
N HIS A 611 13.49 20.30 -3.84
CA HIS A 611 12.22 19.80 -4.38
C HIS A 611 11.13 20.86 -4.26
N LEU A 612 10.41 21.08 -5.34
CA LEU A 612 9.26 21.97 -5.41
C LEU A 612 8.06 21.18 -5.89
N GLN A 613 7.01 21.13 -5.08
CA GLN A 613 5.75 20.54 -5.48
C GLN A 613 4.73 21.63 -5.77
N LEU A 614 4.10 21.55 -6.95
CA LEU A 614 3.13 22.53 -7.45
C LEU A 614 1.74 21.90 -7.57
N GLN A 615 0.72 22.73 -7.38
CA GLN A 615 -0.67 22.38 -7.67
C GLN A 615 -0.92 22.35 -9.19
N SER A 616 -1.90 21.55 -9.63
CA SER A 616 -2.28 21.31 -11.03
C SER A 616 -2.58 22.59 -11.83
N ASN A 617 -3.15 23.61 -11.17
CA ASN A 617 -3.53 24.89 -11.79
C ASN A 617 -2.36 25.87 -12.00
N VAL A 618 -1.18 25.61 -11.42
CA VAL A 618 -0.03 26.52 -11.49
C VAL A 618 0.79 26.22 -12.75
N THR A 619 0.72 27.12 -13.74
CA THR A 619 1.50 27.00 -14.97
C THR A 619 2.86 27.68 -14.89
N THR A 620 3.04 28.69 -14.03
CA THR A 620 4.31 29.39 -13.83
C THR A 620 4.71 29.37 -12.36
N PHE A 621 6.00 29.18 -12.08
CA PHE A 621 6.48 29.08 -10.71
C PHE A 621 7.76 29.88 -10.48
N SER A 622 7.91 30.36 -9.24
CA SER A 622 9.13 30.97 -8.74
C SER A 622 9.32 30.56 -7.28
N ALA A 623 10.44 29.94 -6.97
CA ALA A 623 10.75 29.45 -5.62
C ALA A 623 12.18 29.81 -5.22
N VAL A 624 12.38 30.14 -3.95
CA VAL A 624 13.68 30.51 -3.39
C VAL A 624 14.08 29.51 -2.31
N TYR A 625 15.29 28.97 -2.43
CA TYR A 625 15.90 28.07 -1.47
C TYR A 625 17.13 28.75 -0.87
N LYS A 626 17.32 28.57 0.44
CA LYS A 626 18.48 29.08 1.16
C LYS A 626 19.27 27.89 1.68
N ARG A 627 20.58 27.89 1.43
CA ARG A 627 21.48 26.79 1.80
C ARG A 627 22.71 27.32 2.50
N VAL A 628 23.28 26.47 3.35
CA VAL A 628 24.55 26.70 4.05
C VAL A 628 25.37 25.43 3.95
N VAL A 629 26.55 25.54 3.35
CA VAL A 629 27.50 24.43 3.26
C VAL A 629 28.65 24.65 4.21
N LYS A 630 29.12 23.57 4.82
CA LYS A 630 30.30 23.53 5.70
C LYS A 630 31.43 22.84 4.94
N ASN A 631 32.60 23.49 4.88
CA ASN A 631 33.79 22.88 4.28
C ASN A 631 34.40 21.85 5.23
N VAL A 632 34.46 20.59 4.78
CA VAL A 632 35.04 19.45 5.50
C VAL A 632 36.25 18.86 4.77
N GLY A 633 36.62 19.43 3.62
CA GLY A 633 37.84 19.11 2.90
C GLY A 633 39.02 20.01 3.31
N ASN A 634 39.86 20.35 2.33
CA ASN A 634 41.03 21.21 2.55
C ASN A 634 40.63 22.59 3.11
N ALA A 635 41.43 23.12 4.04
CA ALA A 635 41.13 24.38 4.74
C ALA A 635 40.94 25.56 3.78
N LYS A 636 41.82 25.69 2.77
CA LYS A 636 41.68 26.66 1.69
C LYS A 636 41.12 25.97 0.44
N ALA A 637 39.93 26.37 0.03
CA ALA A 637 39.27 25.80 -1.15
C ALA A 637 38.29 26.80 -1.77
N ILE A 638 38.24 26.82 -3.09
CA ILE A 638 37.26 27.61 -3.87
C ILE A 638 36.40 26.61 -4.64
N TYR A 639 35.08 26.77 -4.56
CA TYR A 639 34.11 25.97 -5.29
C TYR A 639 33.30 26.86 -6.23
N ASN A 640 33.16 26.44 -7.48
CA ASN A 640 32.34 27.11 -8.48
C ASN A 640 31.03 26.35 -8.68
N ALA A 641 29.92 27.07 -8.79
CA ALA A 641 28.61 26.50 -9.08
C ALA A 641 28.51 26.16 -10.57
N GLU A 642 28.10 24.92 -10.86
CA GLU A 642 27.71 24.47 -12.19
C GLU A 642 26.29 23.93 -12.12
N VAL A 643 25.44 24.41 -13.03
CA VAL A 643 24.02 24.15 -13.06
C VAL A 643 23.67 23.45 -14.35
N VAL A 644 22.88 22.37 -14.23
CA VAL A 644 22.26 21.67 -15.36
C VAL A 644 20.76 21.69 -15.15
N SER A 645 19.97 22.11 -16.14
CA SER A 645 18.52 22.14 -16.02
C SER A 645 17.83 21.68 -17.31
N ALA A 646 16.69 21.01 -17.15
CA ALA A 646 15.81 20.67 -18.27
C ALA A 646 15.21 21.92 -18.92
N LYS A 647 14.77 21.79 -20.17
CA LYS A 647 14.04 22.83 -20.90
C LYS A 647 12.80 23.23 -20.08
N GLY A 648 12.57 24.54 -19.89
CA GLY A 648 11.46 25.06 -19.08
C GLY A 648 11.79 25.34 -17.61
N LEU A 649 12.96 24.90 -17.11
CA LEU A 649 13.46 25.17 -15.76
C LEU A 649 14.72 26.06 -15.78
N SER A 650 14.65 27.21 -15.13
CA SER A 650 15.79 28.10 -14.84
C SER A 650 16.21 27.97 -13.38
N ILE A 651 17.48 27.62 -13.16
CA ILE A 651 18.09 27.52 -11.82
C ILE A 651 19.18 28.60 -11.73
N LYS A 652 19.02 29.58 -10.85
CA LYS A 652 20.02 30.64 -10.59
C LYS A 652 20.61 30.48 -9.19
N VAL A 653 21.92 30.66 -9.06
CA VAL A 653 22.66 30.49 -7.79
C VAL A 653 23.43 31.76 -7.47
N ASP A 654 23.32 32.23 -6.23
CA ASP A 654 23.98 33.44 -5.75
C ASP A 654 24.54 33.27 -4.31
N PRO A 655 25.85 33.48 -4.09
CA PRO A 655 26.88 33.74 -5.09
C PRO A 655 27.15 32.49 -5.96
N SER A 656 27.75 32.66 -7.14
CA SER A 656 28.16 31.54 -8.03
C SER A 656 29.50 30.89 -7.62
N THR A 657 30.22 31.49 -6.66
CA THR A 657 31.51 31.02 -6.17
C THR A 657 31.53 31.06 -4.64
N LEU A 658 32.06 30.00 -4.01
CA LEU A 658 32.26 29.91 -2.56
C LEU A 658 33.74 29.76 -2.24
N SER A 659 34.30 30.75 -1.56
CA SER A 659 35.68 30.71 -1.05
C SER A 659 35.72 30.38 0.45
N PHE A 660 36.59 29.45 0.81
CA PHE A 660 36.86 29.02 2.18
C PHE A 660 38.34 29.23 2.51
N ASP A 661 38.61 29.82 3.66
CA ASP A 661 39.95 30.14 4.16
C ASP A 661 40.40 29.19 5.27
N ARG A 662 39.44 28.55 5.94
CA ARG A 662 39.64 27.68 7.10
C ARG A 662 38.77 26.43 7.01
N SER A 663 39.24 25.32 7.59
CA SER A 663 38.44 24.10 7.75
C SER A 663 37.22 24.37 8.63
N ASN A 664 36.11 23.66 8.39
CA ASN A 664 34.83 23.81 9.08
C ASN A 664 34.13 25.17 8.90
N GLN A 665 34.66 26.08 8.08
CA GLN A 665 34.00 27.34 7.76
C GLN A 665 32.69 27.08 6.99
N LYS A 666 31.66 27.87 7.31
CA LYS A 666 30.34 27.81 6.69
C LYS A 666 30.17 28.95 5.70
N ARG A 667 29.57 28.67 4.54
CA ARG A 667 29.15 29.68 3.57
C ARG A 667 27.70 29.47 3.16
N ALA A 668 26.97 30.57 3.03
CA ALA A 668 25.58 30.56 2.63
C ALA A 668 25.45 30.92 1.15
N PHE A 669 24.45 30.35 0.49
CA PHE A 669 24.06 30.71 -0.87
C PHE A 669 22.55 30.58 -1.06
N THR A 670 22.06 31.16 -2.15
CA THR A 670 20.66 31.18 -2.54
C THR A 670 20.49 30.47 -3.86
N VAL A 671 19.44 29.65 -3.98
CA VAL A 671 19.01 29.06 -5.26
C VAL A 671 17.63 29.58 -5.59
N VAL A 672 17.46 30.13 -6.79
CA VAL A 672 16.19 30.63 -7.30
C VAL A 672 15.76 29.76 -8.47
N LEU A 673 14.63 29.08 -8.32
CA LEU A 673 13.97 28.33 -9.38
C LEU A 673 12.94 29.22 -10.04
N LYS A 674 12.94 29.28 -11.37
CA LYS A 674 11.87 29.90 -12.16
C LYS A 674 11.55 29.00 -13.35
N GLY A 675 10.29 28.90 -13.73
CA GLY A 675 9.93 28.10 -14.88
C GLY A 675 8.44 28.14 -15.21
N LYS A 676 8.10 27.42 -16.28
CA LYS A 676 6.73 27.21 -16.74
C LYS A 676 6.51 25.72 -16.99
N PHE A 677 5.41 25.18 -16.47
CA PHE A 677 4.92 23.85 -16.83
C PHE A 677 4.02 23.95 -18.06
N ASP A 678 4.29 23.12 -19.05
CA ASP A 678 3.31 22.77 -20.07
C ASP A 678 2.76 21.37 -19.72
N HIS A 679 1.56 21.32 -19.17
CA HIS A 679 0.91 20.09 -18.68
C HIS A 679 0.57 19.09 -19.81
N LYS A 680 0.87 19.43 -21.06
CA LYS A 680 0.79 18.55 -22.22
C LYS A 680 2.06 17.72 -22.43
N ASP A 681 3.22 18.23 -22.02
CA ASP A 681 4.53 17.66 -22.38
C ASP A 681 5.21 16.90 -21.22
N SER A 682 5.09 17.37 -19.96
CA SER A 682 5.59 16.62 -18.79
C SER A 682 5.08 17.19 -17.46
N TYR A 683 4.94 16.32 -16.46
CA TYR A 683 4.60 16.68 -15.07
C TYR A 683 5.83 16.80 -14.15
N LEU A 684 7.04 16.57 -14.69
CA LEU A 684 8.30 16.64 -13.95
C LEU A 684 9.36 17.45 -14.71
N LEU A 685 9.96 18.43 -14.02
CA LEU A 685 11.16 19.11 -14.49
C LEU A 685 12.32 18.79 -13.54
N SER A 686 13.46 18.37 -14.10
CA SER A 686 14.64 18.03 -13.31
C SER A 686 15.87 18.83 -13.71
N GLY A 687 16.81 18.93 -12.77
CA GLY A 687 18.09 19.57 -12.95
C GLY A 687 19.03 19.21 -11.80
N SER A 688 20.21 19.80 -11.79
CA SER A 688 21.18 19.63 -10.72
C SER A 688 22.00 20.90 -10.52
N LEU A 689 22.44 21.10 -9.28
CA LEU A 689 23.42 22.08 -8.88
C LEU A 689 24.65 21.33 -8.38
N SER A 690 25.82 21.58 -8.94
CA SER A 690 27.08 21.02 -8.46
C SER A 690 28.04 22.11 -8.03
N TRP A 691 28.65 21.95 -6.85
CA TRP A 691 29.79 22.75 -6.42
C TRP A 691 31.06 21.98 -6.75
N LYS A 692 31.85 22.49 -7.70
CA LYS A 692 33.06 21.83 -8.18
C LYS A 692 34.33 22.58 -7.78
N ASN A 693 35.34 21.82 -7.43
CA ASN A 693 36.73 22.26 -7.41
C ASN A 693 37.62 21.20 -8.08
N THR A 694 38.94 21.31 -7.98
CA THR A 694 39.87 20.37 -8.62
C THR A 694 39.75 18.92 -8.14
N LYS A 695 39.18 18.67 -6.95
CA LYS A 695 39.13 17.33 -6.32
C LYS A 695 37.70 16.81 -6.07
N HIS A 696 36.78 17.70 -5.74
CA HIS A 696 35.44 17.37 -5.25
C HIS A 696 34.37 17.95 -6.19
N SER A 697 33.26 17.21 -6.30
CA SER A 697 32.04 17.63 -6.98
C SER A 697 30.87 17.31 -6.06
N VAL A 698 30.23 18.34 -5.51
CA VAL A 698 29.15 18.21 -4.52
C VAL A 698 27.82 18.47 -5.21
N VAL A 699 27.07 17.41 -5.50
CA VAL A 699 25.88 17.50 -6.36
C VAL A 699 24.60 17.52 -5.54
N SER A 700 23.72 18.47 -5.84
CA SER A 700 22.38 18.61 -5.29
C SER A 700 21.37 18.46 -6.42
N LEU A 701 20.49 17.46 -6.32
CA LEU A 701 19.42 17.25 -7.29
C LEU A 701 18.33 18.32 -7.13
N VAL A 702 17.82 18.81 -8.25
CA VAL A 702 16.68 19.75 -8.33
C VAL A 702 15.54 19.05 -9.05
N VAL A 703 14.39 18.97 -8.40
CA VAL A 703 13.17 18.37 -8.97
C VAL A 703 12.00 19.32 -8.74
N VAL A 704 11.25 19.62 -9.79
CA VAL A 704 9.98 20.31 -9.72
C VAL A 704 8.93 19.35 -10.24
N TYR A 705 7.89 19.11 -9.44
CA TYR A 705 6.80 18.21 -9.76
C TYR A 705 5.47 18.94 -9.70
N SER A 706 4.62 18.74 -10.70
CA SER A 706 3.24 19.20 -10.67
C SER A 706 2.30 18.00 -10.70
N TRP A 707 1.41 17.88 -9.72
CA TRP A 707 0.44 16.78 -9.70
C TRP A 707 -0.80 17.13 -10.53
N LYS A 708 -1.41 16.13 -11.16
CA LYS A 708 -2.78 16.19 -11.69
C LYS A 708 -3.71 15.61 -10.63
N ASP A 709 -4.84 16.24 -10.34
CA ASP A 709 -5.82 15.73 -9.36
C ASP A 709 -6.43 14.41 -9.84
N ALA A 710 -5.73 13.30 -9.57
CA ALA A 710 -6.23 11.94 -9.67
C ALA A 710 -5.85 11.25 -8.36
N TYR A 711 -6.86 10.91 -7.56
CA TYR A 711 -6.78 10.28 -6.24
C TYR A 711 -6.42 11.17 -5.05
N ARG A 712 -7.38 12.03 -4.65
CA ARG A 712 -7.71 12.13 -3.22
C ARG A 712 -8.76 11.05 -2.93
N GLY A 713 -8.47 10.18 -1.96
CA GLY A 713 -9.53 9.47 -1.23
C GLY A 713 -10.55 10.48 -0.66
N MET A 714 -11.76 10.00 -0.37
CA MET A 714 -12.92 10.79 0.08
C MET A 714 -12.54 12.10 0.78
N SER A 715 -12.97 13.23 0.21
CA SER A 715 -12.81 14.57 0.81
C SER A 715 -13.35 14.58 2.25
N SER A 716 -12.83 15.48 3.10
CA SER A 716 -13.43 15.74 4.42
C SER A 716 -14.93 16.07 4.29
N ASP A 717 -15.33 16.67 3.18
CA ASP A 717 -16.73 17.00 2.91
C ASP A 717 -17.53 15.75 2.52
N ASN A 718 -16.94 14.80 1.79
CA ASN A 718 -17.56 13.51 1.52
C ASN A 718 -17.70 12.66 2.79
N ILE A 719 -16.74 12.74 3.72
CA ILE A 719 -16.83 12.06 5.04
C ILE A 719 -17.92 12.71 5.89
N LYS A 720 -18.03 14.05 5.90
CA LYS A 720 -19.14 14.75 6.57
C LYS A 720 -20.49 14.36 5.95
N GLY A 721 -20.58 14.30 4.62
CA GLY A 721 -21.78 13.85 3.90
C GLY A 721 -22.16 12.42 4.25
N LEU A 722 -21.18 11.50 4.31
CA LEU A 722 -21.40 10.10 4.71
C LEU A 722 -21.87 9.98 6.17
N ILE A 723 -21.25 10.70 7.10
CA ILE A 723 -21.66 10.70 8.51
C ILE A 723 -23.07 11.26 8.67
N LEU A 724 -23.40 12.36 7.97
CA LEU A 724 -24.73 12.96 7.99
C LEU A 724 -25.79 12.01 7.43
N ALA A 725 -25.53 11.34 6.31
CA ALA A 725 -26.44 10.36 5.70
C ALA A 725 -26.69 9.15 6.62
N LEU A 726 -25.64 8.61 7.24
CA LEU A 726 -25.75 7.49 8.18
C LEU A 726 -26.54 7.91 9.44
N SER A 727 -26.28 9.10 9.98
CA SER A 727 -27.03 9.62 11.12
C SER A 727 -28.50 9.85 10.81
N SER A 728 -28.80 10.36 9.61
CA SER A 728 -30.15 10.59 9.10
C SER A 728 -30.97 9.30 9.06
N SER A 729 -30.41 8.26 8.42
CA SER A 729 -31.08 6.95 8.31
C SER A 729 -31.42 6.36 9.68
N LEU A 730 -30.55 6.51 10.66
CA LEU A 730 -30.77 6.05 12.03
C LEU A 730 -31.92 6.81 12.71
N PHE A 731 -31.93 8.15 12.62
CA PHE A 731 -32.98 8.97 13.21
C PHE A 731 -34.35 8.72 12.56
N ILE A 732 -34.40 8.64 11.23
CA ILE A 732 -35.63 8.34 10.49
C ILE A 732 -36.15 6.95 10.88
N GLY A 733 -35.30 5.92 10.90
CA GLY A 733 -35.67 4.55 11.30
C GLY A 733 -36.21 4.46 12.73
N ALA A 734 -35.53 5.10 13.69
CA ALA A 734 -35.97 5.14 15.08
C ALA A 734 -37.30 5.89 15.24
N SER A 735 -37.52 6.94 14.45
CA SER A 735 -38.73 7.77 14.50
C SER A 735 -40.01 6.97 14.23
N PHE A 736 -39.99 6.04 13.26
CA PHE A 736 -41.15 5.20 12.93
C PHE A 736 -41.58 4.31 14.09
N ILE A 737 -40.61 3.76 14.83
CA ILE A 737 -40.86 2.88 15.98
C ILE A 737 -41.46 3.70 17.14
N VAL A 738 -40.87 4.86 17.44
CA VAL A 738 -41.34 5.75 18.52
C VAL A 738 -42.73 6.29 18.22
N LYS A 739 -43.00 6.72 16.98
CA LYS A 739 -44.35 7.16 16.57
C LYS A 739 -45.38 6.06 16.71
N LYS A 740 -45.07 4.82 16.32
CA LYS A 740 -46.00 3.69 16.50
C LYS A 740 -46.31 3.45 17.98
N LYS A 741 -45.31 3.50 18.86
CA LYS A 741 -45.53 3.39 20.32
C LYS A 741 -46.40 4.53 20.83
N GLY A 742 -46.18 5.76 20.36
CA GLY A 742 -47.02 6.92 20.67
C GLY A 742 -48.46 6.76 20.19
N LEU A 743 -48.66 6.33 18.95
CA LEU A 743 -50.00 6.08 18.37
C LEU A 743 -50.76 4.99 19.14
N LYS A 744 -50.10 3.87 19.48
CA LYS A 744 -50.71 2.80 20.29
C LYS A 744 -51.14 3.28 21.67
N LYS A 745 -50.32 4.12 22.32
CA LYS A 745 -50.62 4.69 23.64
C LYS A 745 -51.75 5.71 23.58
N ALA A 746 -51.74 6.59 22.58
CA ALA A 746 -52.84 7.54 22.33
C ALA A 746 -54.16 6.85 21.97
N GLY A 747 -54.09 5.71 21.28
CA GLY A 747 -55.25 4.89 20.95
C GLY A 747 -55.85 4.10 22.13
N ALA A 748 -55.20 4.10 23.30
CA ALA A 748 -55.76 3.56 24.54
C ALA A 748 -56.57 4.61 25.33
N SER A 749 -56.31 5.90 25.08
CA SER A 749 -56.94 7.04 25.77
C SER A 749 -57.84 7.90 24.88
N GLY A 750 -57.91 7.62 23.57
CA GLY A 750 -58.73 8.37 22.61
C GLY A 750 -58.92 7.65 21.27
N VAL A 751 -59.57 8.33 20.31
CA VAL A 751 -59.90 7.75 19.00
C VAL A 751 -58.63 7.51 18.18
N ARG A 752 -58.45 6.27 17.72
CA ARG A 752 -57.28 5.82 16.96
C ARG A 752 -57.11 6.55 15.63
N ALA A 753 -55.87 6.76 15.22
CA ALA A 753 -55.52 7.46 13.97
C ALA A 753 -55.98 6.69 12.72
N GLY A 754 -55.94 5.36 12.77
CA GLY A 754 -56.33 4.45 11.68
C GLY A 754 -57.81 4.56 11.30
N VAL A 755 -58.68 5.00 12.23
CA VAL A 755 -60.11 5.28 11.97
C VAL A 755 -60.40 6.77 11.80
N GLY A 756 -59.36 7.62 11.74
CA GLY A 756 -59.48 9.07 11.50
C GLY A 756 -59.44 9.98 12.74
N GLY A 757 -59.10 9.45 13.93
CA GLY A 757 -58.96 10.25 15.15
C GLY A 757 -57.64 11.03 15.25
N TYR A 758 -57.65 12.14 15.99
CA TYR A 758 -56.49 13.03 16.18
C TYR A 758 -55.89 13.00 17.59
N SER A 759 -56.28 12.02 18.43
CA SER A 759 -55.87 11.95 19.84
C SER A 759 -54.34 11.83 20.05
N TYR A 760 -53.62 11.38 19.03
CA TYR A 760 -52.15 11.30 19.04
C TYR A 760 -51.44 12.66 19.14
N LEU A 761 -52.12 13.77 18.79
CA LEU A 761 -51.55 15.12 18.92
C LEU A 761 -51.30 15.51 20.37
N PHE A 762 -51.97 14.86 21.34
CA PHE A 762 -51.80 15.12 22.76
C PHE A 762 -50.80 14.17 23.43
N GLU A 763 -50.31 13.13 22.75
CA GLU A 763 -49.38 12.16 23.32
C GLU A 763 -47.92 12.64 23.15
N PRO A 764 -47.18 12.91 24.25
CA PRO A 764 -45.81 13.41 24.16
C PRO A 764 -44.87 12.46 23.42
N LEU A 765 -45.07 11.15 23.56
CA LEU A 765 -44.25 10.14 22.89
C LEU A 765 -44.36 10.19 21.36
N TRP A 766 -45.53 10.58 20.83
CA TRP A 766 -45.72 10.78 19.39
C TRP A 766 -44.91 11.98 18.90
N TRP A 767 -44.92 13.10 19.65
CA TRP A 767 -44.11 14.29 19.33
C TRP A 767 -42.61 14.04 19.39
N VAL A 768 -42.13 13.22 20.34
CA VAL A 768 -40.72 12.77 20.35
C VAL A 768 -40.39 12.03 19.06
N GLY A 769 -41.27 11.14 18.61
CA GLY A 769 -41.13 10.47 17.32
C GLY A 769 -41.13 11.45 16.13
N MET A 770 -42.01 12.45 16.12
CA MET A 770 -42.05 13.48 15.07
C MET A 770 -40.79 14.34 15.02
N ILE A 771 -40.31 14.83 16.16
CA ILE A 771 -39.08 15.63 16.24
C ILE A 771 -37.88 14.82 15.75
N THR A 772 -37.80 13.54 16.15
CA THR A 772 -36.72 12.64 15.69
C THR A 772 -36.74 12.46 14.17
N MET A 773 -37.93 12.34 13.55
CA MET A 773 -38.05 12.29 12.09
C MET A 773 -37.57 13.59 11.43
N ILE A 774 -37.99 14.75 11.97
CA ILE A 774 -37.61 16.06 11.42
C ILE A 774 -36.11 16.26 11.46
N VAL A 775 -35.45 15.93 12.58
CA VAL A 775 -33.98 15.99 12.70
C VAL A 775 -33.31 15.05 11.71
N GLY A 776 -33.84 13.83 11.54
CA GLY A 776 -33.36 12.87 10.57
C GLY A 776 -33.44 13.39 9.12
N GLU A 777 -34.56 13.99 8.73
CA GLU A 777 -34.74 14.55 7.37
C GLU A 777 -33.88 15.80 7.14
N ILE A 778 -33.67 16.66 8.15
CA ILE A 778 -32.74 17.79 8.05
C ILE A 778 -31.30 17.29 7.83
N ALA A 779 -30.89 16.25 8.56
CA ALA A 779 -29.58 15.64 8.36
C ALA A 779 -29.45 14.98 6.97
N ASN A 780 -30.54 14.38 6.47
CA ASN A 780 -30.62 13.81 5.12
C ASN A 780 -30.38 14.90 4.07
N PHE A 781 -31.07 16.02 4.25
CA PHE A 781 -31.00 17.17 3.37
C PHE A 781 -29.63 17.84 3.40
N ALA A 782 -29.04 18.00 4.59
CA ALA A 782 -27.68 18.50 4.75
C ALA A 782 -26.66 17.57 4.06
N ALA A 783 -26.86 16.25 4.09
CA ALA A 783 -25.99 15.31 3.41
C ALA A 783 -25.95 15.53 1.88
N TYR A 784 -27.07 15.87 1.25
CA TYR A 784 -27.13 16.19 -0.19
C TYR A 784 -26.30 17.42 -0.58
N ALA A 785 -26.01 18.32 0.36
CA ALA A 785 -25.15 19.47 0.09
C ALA A 785 -23.65 19.11 0.03
N PHE A 786 -23.27 17.95 0.59
CA PHE A 786 -21.87 17.52 0.74
C PHE A 786 -21.52 16.24 -0.06
N ALA A 787 -22.51 15.49 -0.55
CA ALA A 787 -22.31 14.35 -1.44
C ALA A 787 -23.55 14.13 -2.35
N PRO A 788 -23.39 13.79 -3.64
CA PRO A 788 -24.51 13.33 -4.47
C PRO A 788 -25.04 12.00 -3.90
N ALA A 789 -26.34 11.95 -3.61
CA ALA A 789 -27.19 10.83 -3.17
C ALA A 789 -26.51 9.66 -2.42
N ILE A 790 -26.88 9.39 -1.16
CA ILE A 790 -26.36 8.22 -0.42
C ILE A 790 -27.50 7.41 0.27
N LEU A 791 -27.53 6.13 -0.12
CA LEU A 791 -28.00 4.90 0.53
C LEU A 791 -28.91 4.94 1.78
N PRO A 792 -30.06 4.24 1.77
CA PRO A 792 -30.76 3.84 3.00
C PRO A 792 -30.06 2.68 3.70
N TYR A 793 -29.75 2.84 4.98
CA TYR A 793 -29.49 1.68 5.84
C TYR A 793 -30.82 1.11 6.36
N CYS A 794 -30.98 -0.22 6.27
CA CYS A 794 -32.21 -0.94 6.60
C CYS A 794 -32.72 -0.67 8.02
N SER A 795 -33.87 0.01 8.12
CA SER A 795 -34.73 0.07 9.31
C SER A 795 -35.14 -1.32 9.86
N ALA A 796 -34.99 -2.38 9.06
CA ALA A 796 -35.27 -3.75 9.46
C ALA A 796 -34.31 -4.32 10.52
N VAL A 797 -33.03 -3.90 10.54
CA VAL A 797 -32.06 -4.37 11.54
C VAL A 797 -32.36 -3.77 12.92
N LEU A 798 -32.85 -2.52 12.95
CA LEU A 798 -33.26 -1.87 14.18
C LEU A 798 -34.56 -2.48 14.76
N ALA A 799 -35.46 -2.97 13.91
CA ALA A 799 -36.68 -3.64 14.34
C ALA A 799 -36.39 -4.99 15.02
N ASP A 800 -35.45 -5.79 14.50
CA ASP A 800 -35.02 -7.06 15.11
C ASP A 800 -34.43 -6.83 16.52
N ILE A 801 -33.60 -5.80 16.66
CA ILE A 801 -32.93 -5.45 17.93
C ILE A 801 -33.90 -4.84 18.95
N ILE A 802 -34.85 -4.00 18.52
CA ILE A 802 -35.71 -3.21 19.43
C ILE A 802 -37.07 -3.89 19.71
N LEU A 803 -37.60 -4.69 18.79
CA LEU A 803 -38.93 -5.34 18.92
C LEU A 803 -38.87 -6.84 19.26
N ARG A 804 -37.69 -7.47 19.28
CA ARG A 804 -37.49 -8.92 19.54
C ARG A 804 -38.31 -9.85 18.63
N GLU A 805 -38.63 -9.43 17.42
CA GLU A 805 -39.30 -10.27 16.42
C GLU A 805 -38.24 -10.92 15.51
N LYS A 806 -37.93 -12.21 15.70
CA LYS A 806 -36.89 -12.92 14.93
C LYS A 806 -37.21 -12.93 13.42
N LEU A 807 -36.39 -12.28 12.61
CA LEU A 807 -36.50 -12.36 11.15
C LEU A 807 -36.00 -13.72 10.61
N HIS A 808 -36.87 -14.38 9.85
CA HIS A 808 -36.55 -15.59 9.08
C HIS A 808 -35.50 -15.30 7.98
N ILE A 809 -34.72 -16.30 7.55
CA ILE A 809 -33.57 -16.16 6.61
C ILE A 809 -33.94 -15.39 5.32
N PHE A 810 -35.13 -15.65 4.78
CA PHE A 810 -35.64 -14.97 3.59
C PHE A 810 -35.92 -13.46 3.82
N GLY A 811 -36.20 -13.03 5.06
CA GLY A 811 -36.34 -11.62 5.41
C GLY A 811 -35.00 -10.89 5.42
N ILE A 812 -33.92 -11.56 5.84
CA ILE A 812 -32.54 -11.07 5.75
C ILE A 812 -32.14 -10.93 4.28
N LEU A 813 -32.44 -11.93 3.45
CA LEU A 813 -32.19 -11.89 2.01
C LEU A 813 -32.93 -10.73 1.33
N GLY A 814 -34.18 -10.47 1.72
CA GLY A 814 -34.97 -9.36 1.20
C GLY A 814 -34.35 -8.00 1.54
N CYS A 815 -33.83 -7.85 2.75
CA CYS A 815 -33.11 -6.64 3.15
C CYS A 815 -31.81 -6.44 2.36
N ILE A 816 -31.03 -7.50 2.15
CA ILE A 816 -29.79 -7.45 1.35
C ILE A 816 -30.10 -7.01 -0.09
N LEU A 817 -31.14 -7.58 -0.71
CA LEU A 817 -31.54 -7.22 -2.07
C LEU A 817 -31.96 -5.74 -2.18
N CYS A 818 -32.69 -5.20 -1.19
CA CYS A 818 -33.04 -3.78 -1.16
C CYS A 818 -31.79 -2.87 -1.05
N VAL A 819 -30.78 -3.25 -0.26
CA VAL A 819 -29.52 -2.50 -0.14
C VAL A 819 -28.70 -2.56 -1.43
N VAL A 820 -28.57 -3.74 -2.03
CA VAL A 820 -27.82 -3.93 -3.28
C VAL A 820 -28.48 -3.15 -4.41
N GLY A 821 -29.80 -3.25 -4.54
CA GLY A 821 -30.55 -2.53 -5.58
C GLY A 821 -30.45 -1.01 -5.43
N SER A 822 -30.60 -0.48 -4.21
CA SER A 822 -30.47 0.97 -3.95
C SER A 822 -29.03 1.48 -4.15
N THR A 823 -28.02 0.70 -3.76
CA THR A 823 -26.60 1.02 -4.03
C THR A 823 -26.33 1.08 -5.53
N THR A 824 -26.89 0.15 -6.29
CA THR A 824 -26.67 0.04 -7.74
C THR A 824 -27.23 1.26 -8.47
N ILE A 825 -28.44 1.72 -8.10
CA ILE A 825 -29.05 2.94 -8.65
C ILE A 825 -28.20 4.16 -8.33
N VAL A 826 -27.79 4.32 -7.06
CA VAL A 826 -27.01 5.48 -6.61
C VAL A 826 -25.65 5.57 -7.33
N LEU A 827 -24.94 4.44 -7.47
CA LEU A 827 -23.62 4.41 -8.10
C LEU A 827 -23.62 4.76 -9.59
N HIS A 828 -24.76 4.58 -10.26
CA HIS A 828 -24.88 4.78 -11.70
C HIS A 828 -25.71 6.02 -12.08
N ALA A 829 -26.24 6.74 -11.07
CA ALA A 829 -26.96 7.98 -11.26
C ALA A 829 -26.10 9.05 -11.97
N PRO A 830 -26.68 9.86 -12.86
CA PRO A 830 -25.95 10.86 -13.63
C PRO A 830 -25.46 12.01 -12.74
N GLN A 831 -24.38 12.68 -13.14
CA GLN A 831 -23.88 13.85 -12.43
C GLN A 831 -24.85 15.03 -12.58
N GLU A 832 -25.36 15.53 -11.44
CA GLU A 832 -26.30 16.65 -11.41
C GLU A 832 -25.69 17.93 -12.02
N ARG A 833 -26.51 18.68 -12.76
CA ARG A 833 -26.14 19.98 -13.34
C ARG A 833 -25.99 21.03 -12.23
N PRO A 834 -24.94 21.86 -12.22
CA PRO A 834 -24.86 23.00 -11.31
C PRO A 834 -25.90 24.03 -11.73
N ILE A 835 -26.91 24.25 -10.87
CA ILE A 835 -27.96 25.26 -11.08
C ILE A 835 -27.59 26.51 -10.27
N GLU A 836 -27.59 27.67 -10.91
CA GLU A 836 -27.01 28.91 -10.36
C GLU A 836 -28.05 29.85 -9.74
N SER A 837 -29.36 29.60 -9.92
CA SER A 837 -30.43 30.42 -9.33
C SER A 837 -31.76 29.67 -9.09
N VAL A 838 -32.62 30.23 -8.23
CA VAL A 838 -33.99 29.68 -7.99
C VAL A 838 -34.91 29.88 -9.20
N THR A 839 -34.65 30.91 -10.03
CA THR A 839 -35.42 31.15 -11.25
C THR A 839 -35.18 30.06 -12.29
N GLU A 840 -33.95 29.55 -12.39
CA GLU A 840 -33.62 28.42 -13.27
C GLU A 840 -34.35 27.14 -12.84
N VAL A 841 -34.52 26.89 -11.53
CA VAL A 841 -35.34 25.77 -11.03
C VAL A 841 -36.82 25.98 -11.32
N TRP A 842 -37.31 27.22 -11.23
CA TRP A 842 -38.69 27.56 -11.55
C TRP A 842 -39.02 27.33 -13.03
N ASP A 843 -38.09 27.68 -13.93
CA ASP A 843 -38.25 27.44 -15.37
C ASP A 843 -38.33 25.94 -15.66
N LEU A 844 -37.46 25.12 -15.02
CA LEU A 844 -37.51 23.66 -15.12
C LEU A 844 -38.83 23.08 -14.57
N ALA A 845 -39.31 23.60 -13.44
CA ALA A 845 -40.56 23.15 -12.83
C ALA A 845 -41.82 23.56 -13.63
N THR A 846 -41.72 24.59 -14.48
CA THR A 846 -42.82 25.06 -15.33
C THR A 846 -42.77 24.49 -16.74
N GLU A 847 -41.80 23.64 -17.05
CA GLU A 847 -41.75 22.96 -18.33
C GLU A 847 -42.95 22.00 -18.53
N PRO A 848 -43.44 21.84 -19.78
CA PRO A 848 -44.64 21.06 -20.08
C PRO A 848 -44.58 19.62 -19.55
N ALA A 849 -43.41 18.99 -19.56
CA ALA A 849 -43.22 17.61 -19.13
C ALA A 849 -43.42 17.44 -17.61
N PHE A 850 -42.84 18.31 -16.80
CA PHE A 850 -42.96 18.23 -15.35
C PHE A 850 -44.34 18.71 -14.87
N VAL A 851 -44.92 19.73 -15.51
CA VAL A 851 -46.30 20.16 -15.23
C VAL A 851 -47.29 19.04 -15.51
N LEU A 852 -47.14 18.32 -16.63
CA LEU A 852 -47.96 17.16 -16.94
C LEU A 852 -47.81 16.06 -15.86
N TYR A 853 -46.57 15.77 -15.45
CA TYR A 853 -46.31 14.83 -14.36
C TYR A 853 -47.01 15.24 -13.06
N ALA A 854 -46.89 16.51 -12.64
CA ALA A 854 -47.51 17.01 -11.42
C ALA A 854 -49.05 16.92 -11.47
N ILE A 855 -49.67 17.24 -12.61
CA ILE A 855 -51.12 17.09 -12.81
C ILE A 855 -51.54 15.62 -12.68
N LEU A 856 -50.81 14.70 -13.33
CA LEU A 856 -51.09 13.27 -13.25
C LEU A 856 -50.96 12.74 -11.81
N VAL A 857 -49.96 13.20 -11.07
CA VAL A 857 -49.77 12.86 -9.66
C VAL A 857 -50.96 13.35 -8.82
N LEU A 858 -51.41 14.58 -9.02
CA LEU A 858 -52.57 15.13 -8.28
C LEU A 858 -53.86 14.38 -8.60
N ILE A 859 -54.10 14.02 -9.87
CA ILE A 859 -55.26 13.21 -10.27
C ILE A 859 -55.20 11.82 -9.63
N ALA A 860 -54.04 11.16 -9.67
CA ALA A 860 -53.85 9.85 -9.06
C ALA A 860 -54.09 9.90 -7.55
N VAL A 861 -53.53 10.90 -6.86
CA VAL A 861 -53.75 11.12 -5.42
C VAL A 861 -55.23 11.35 -5.13
N PHE A 862 -55.93 12.16 -5.93
CA PHE A 862 -57.36 12.41 -5.78
C PHE A 862 -58.18 11.11 -5.91
N ILE A 863 -57.91 10.31 -6.95
CA ILE A 863 -58.57 9.02 -7.16
C ILE A 863 -58.31 8.07 -5.98
N ILE A 864 -57.06 7.97 -5.53
CA ILE A 864 -56.73 7.09 -4.40
C ILE A 864 -57.44 7.55 -3.12
N VAL A 865 -57.45 8.86 -2.85
CA VAL A 865 -58.05 9.43 -1.63
C VAL A 865 -59.56 9.29 -1.58
N PHE A 866 -60.26 9.58 -2.67
CA PHE A 866 -61.73 9.62 -2.66
C PHE A 866 -62.38 8.28 -3.07
N HIS A 867 -61.71 7.46 -3.87
CA HIS A 867 -62.29 6.22 -4.38
C HIS A 867 -61.73 4.97 -3.69
N TYR A 868 -60.40 4.85 -3.56
CA TYR A 868 -59.78 3.63 -3.05
C TYR A 868 -59.63 3.59 -1.53
N ILE A 869 -59.31 4.71 -0.88
CA ILE A 869 -59.13 4.75 0.58
C ILE A 869 -60.42 4.37 1.34
N PRO A 870 -61.62 4.84 0.98
CA PRO A 870 -62.84 4.49 1.71
C PRO A 870 -63.16 2.98 1.65
N SER A 871 -62.92 2.34 0.50
CA SER A 871 -63.29 0.93 0.28
C SER A 871 -62.18 -0.06 0.62
N TYR A 872 -60.91 0.32 0.44
CA TYR A 872 -59.76 -0.60 0.52
C TYR A 872 -58.64 -0.12 1.45
N GLY A 873 -58.74 1.08 2.04
CA GLY A 873 -57.67 1.66 2.85
C GLY A 873 -57.30 0.84 4.09
N GLN A 874 -58.26 0.14 4.70
CA GLN A 874 -58.02 -0.71 5.87
C GLN A 874 -57.45 -2.10 5.53
N THR A 875 -57.58 -2.54 4.28
CA THR A 875 -57.18 -3.88 3.83
C THR A 875 -55.91 -3.87 2.99
N HIS A 876 -55.68 -2.81 2.21
CA HIS A 876 -54.54 -2.69 1.31
C HIS A 876 -53.66 -1.48 1.65
N ILE A 877 -52.47 -1.77 2.18
CA ILE A 877 -51.44 -0.78 2.58
C ILE A 877 -51.05 0.22 1.47
N MET A 878 -51.13 -0.22 0.20
CA MET A 878 -50.74 0.59 -0.97
C MET A 878 -51.59 1.84 -1.13
N CYS A 879 -52.83 1.86 -0.63
CA CYS A 879 -53.69 3.04 -0.73
C CYS A 879 -53.13 4.23 0.08
N TYR A 880 -52.68 4.00 1.31
CA TYR A 880 -52.08 5.08 2.11
C TYR A 880 -50.66 5.41 1.68
N ILE A 881 -49.84 4.38 1.43
CA ILE A 881 -48.42 4.58 1.07
C ILE A 881 -48.26 5.15 -0.34
N GLY A 882 -49.15 4.82 -1.27
CA GLY A 882 -49.19 5.41 -2.61
C GLY A 882 -49.38 6.92 -2.55
N VAL A 883 -50.33 7.40 -1.73
CA VAL A 883 -50.55 8.85 -1.52
C VAL A 883 -49.31 9.51 -0.92
N CYS A 884 -48.74 8.93 0.14
CA CYS A 884 -47.54 9.48 0.77
C CYS A 884 -46.35 9.55 -0.19
N SER A 885 -46.18 8.56 -1.08
CA SER A 885 -45.05 8.46 -1.99
C SER A 885 -45.18 9.39 -3.20
N LEU A 886 -46.38 9.48 -3.77
CA LEU A 886 -46.70 10.37 -4.89
C LEU A 886 -46.58 11.84 -4.48
N VAL A 887 -47.20 12.23 -3.36
CA VAL A 887 -47.05 13.58 -2.78
C VAL A 887 -45.60 13.81 -2.31
N GLY A 888 -44.92 12.73 -1.87
CA GLY A 888 -43.50 12.66 -1.56
C GLY A 888 -42.61 13.21 -2.66
N SER A 889 -42.78 12.71 -3.88
CA SER A 889 -41.96 13.09 -5.03
C SER A 889 -42.01 14.60 -5.32
N LEU A 890 -43.19 15.22 -5.24
CA LEU A 890 -43.38 16.67 -5.44
C LEU A 890 -42.74 17.49 -4.31
N SER A 891 -42.80 16.98 -3.07
CA SER A 891 -42.19 17.63 -1.92
C SER A 891 -40.67 17.66 -2.02
N VAL A 892 -40.01 16.58 -2.45
CA VAL A 892 -38.54 16.52 -2.58
C VAL A 892 -38.06 17.49 -3.65
N MET A 893 -38.73 17.56 -4.80
CA MET A 893 -38.38 18.52 -5.86
C MET A 893 -38.48 19.97 -5.37
N SER A 894 -39.54 20.28 -4.62
CA SER A 894 -39.75 21.62 -4.05
C SER A 894 -38.75 21.97 -2.94
N VAL A 895 -38.40 21.00 -2.08
CA VAL A 895 -37.37 21.16 -1.04
C VAL A 895 -35.98 21.38 -1.64
N LYS A 896 -35.66 20.72 -2.76
CA LYS A 896 -34.39 20.93 -3.49
C LYS A 896 -34.26 22.37 -3.98
N ALA A 897 -35.33 22.96 -4.51
CA ALA A 897 -35.38 24.38 -4.90
C ALA A 897 -35.08 25.32 -3.72
N ILE A 898 -35.69 25.05 -2.55
CA ILE A 898 -35.48 25.82 -1.32
C ILE A 898 -34.05 25.67 -0.79
N GLY A 899 -33.44 24.47 -0.92
CA GLY A 899 -32.06 24.22 -0.52
C GLY A 899 -31.05 25.03 -1.31
N ILE A 900 -31.24 25.09 -2.63
CA ILE A 900 -30.45 25.93 -3.52
C ILE A 900 -30.64 27.41 -3.13
N ALA A 901 -31.88 27.84 -2.89
CA ALA A 901 -32.18 29.21 -2.43
C ALA A 901 -31.43 29.57 -1.14
N LEU A 902 -31.47 28.70 -0.13
CA LEU A 902 -30.80 28.91 1.15
C LEU A 902 -29.28 28.90 1.01
N LYS A 903 -28.72 27.96 0.24
CA LYS A 903 -27.27 27.87 0.00
C LYS A 903 -26.72 29.14 -0.66
N LEU A 904 -27.41 29.64 -1.69
CA LEU A 904 -27.03 30.88 -2.38
C LEU A 904 -27.21 32.11 -1.48
N THR A 905 -28.26 32.12 -0.65
CA THR A 905 -28.50 33.18 0.35
C THR A 905 -27.39 33.23 1.40
N ILE A 906 -26.95 32.07 1.93
CA ILE A 906 -25.82 31.98 2.88
C ILE A 906 -24.50 32.36 2.22
N SER A 907 -24.38 32.17 0.90
CA SER A 907 -23.20 32.53 0.11
C SER A 907 -23.17 34.02 -0.30
N GLY A 908 -24.13 34.83 0.19
CA GLY A 908 -24.17 36.29 -0.01
C GLY A 908 -25.13 36.77 -1.10
N MET A 909 -25.87 35.88 -1.78
CA MET A 909 -26.86 36.23 -2.80
C MET A 909 -28.28 35.95 -2.30
N ASN A 910 -28.98 36.96 -1.79
CA ASN A 910 -30.30 36.78 -1.16
C ASN A 910 -31.37 36.29 -2.16
N GLN A 911 -31.70 35.00 -2.12
CA GLN A 911 -32.73 34.37 -2.97
C GLN A 911 -34.12 34.36 -2.31
N LEU A 912 -34.25 34.83 -1.06
CA LEU A 912 -35.54 34.88 -0.35
C LEU A 912 -36.45 36.03 -0.81
N VAL A 913 -35.91 36.95 -1.61
CA VAL A 913 -36.64 38.09 -2.20
C VAL A 913 -37.59 37.61 -3.32
N TYR A 914 -37.30 36.45 -3.93
CA TYR A 914 -38.06 35.93 -5.04
C TYR A 914 -39.38 35.27 -4.58
N PRO A 915 -40.55 35.64 -5.15
CA PRO A 915 -41.84 35.03 -4.81
C PRO A 915 -41.89 33.52 -5.11
N GLN A 916 -41.08 33.04 -6.07
CA GLN A 916 -40.92 31.63 -6.41
C GLN A 916 -40.48 30.78 -5.21
N THR A 917 -39.58 31.31 -4.37
CA THR A 917 -39.09 30.63 -3.15
C THR A 917 -40.23 30.37 -2.16
N TRP A 918 -41.14 31.33 -2.01
CA TRP A 918 -42.32 31.20 -1.14
C TRP A 918 -43.38 30.28 -1.73
N ALA A 919 -43.53 30.24 -3.06
CA ALA A 919 -44.41 29.29 -3.74
C ALA A 919 -43.95 27.84 -3.49
N PHE A 920 -42.67 27.53 -3.66
CA PHE A 920 -42.12 26.21 -3.32
C PHE A 920 -42.28 25.90 -1.83
N THR A 921 -42.08 26.88 -0.95
CA THR A 921 -42.27 26.70 0.51
C THR A 921 -43.71 26.31 0.85
N PHE A 922 -44.70 26.96 0.22
CA PHE A 922 -46.11 26.64 0.40
C PHE A 922 -46.44 25.21 -0.08
N ILE A 923 -45.92 24.81 -1.24
CA ILE A 923 -46.10 23.46 -1.78
C ILE A 923 -45.51 22.40 -0.82
N VAL A 924 -44.32 22.64 -0.27
CA VAL A 924 -43.71 21.74 0.72
C VAL A 924 -44.59 21.60 1.95
N LEU A 925 -45.10 22.70 2.51
CA LEU A 925 -45.97 22.67 3.69
C LEU A 925 -47.24 21.84 3.45
N LEU A 926 -47.91 22.06 2.32
CA LEU A 926 -49.09 21.28 1.94
C LEU A 926 -48.77 19.78 1.84
N CYS A 927 -47.68 19.45 1.15
CA CYS A 927 -47.27 18.07 0.95
C CYS A 927 -46.93 17.37 2.28
N VAL A 928 -46.20 18.03 3.18
CA VAL A 928 -45.83 17.47 4.49
C VAL A 928 -47.05 17.19 5.35
N ILE A 929 -48.04 18.10 5.38
CA ILE A 929 -49.29 17.89 6.13
C ILE A 929 -50.05 16.67 5.58
N THR A 930 -50.18 16.58 4.26
CA THR A 930 -50.85 15.45 3.60
C THR A 930 -50.12 14.14 3.89
N GLN A 931 -48.80 14.10 3.70
CA GLN A 931 -47.99 12.91 3.96
C GLN A 931 -48.08 12.46 5.41
N MET A 932 -47.99 13.39 6.37
CA MET A 932 -48.08 13.08 7.79
C MET A 932 -49.41 12.42 8.17
N ASN A 933 -50.52 12.92 7.62
CA ASN A 933 -51.85 12.36 7.90
C ASN A 933 -51.97 10.90 7.42
N TYR A 934 -51.62 10.63 6.17
CA TYR A 934 -51.77 9.29 5.60
C TYR A 934 -50.71 8.30 6.09
N LEU A 935 -49.50 8.76 6.41
CA LEU A 935 -48.45 7.91 6.97
C LEU A 935 -48.82 7.46 8.39
N ASN A 936 -49.42 8.35 9.20
CA ASN A 936 -49.93 7.98 10.52
C ASN A 936 -51.07 6.96 10.43
N LYS A 937 -52.00 7.11 9.46
CA LYS A 937 -53.04 6.10 9.18
C LYS A 937 -52.42 4.76 8.81
N ALA A 938 -51.41 4.74 7.93
CA ALA A 938 -50.72 3.52 7.53
C ALA A 938 -50.01 2.82 8.71
N LEU A 939 -49.33 3.58 9.58
CA LEU A 939 -48.58 3.03 10.72
C LEU A 939 -49.49 2.52 11.86
N ASP A 940 -50.67 3.10 12.02
CA ASP A 940 -51.66 2.65 13.01
C ASP A 940 -52.41 1.40 12.54
N THR A 941 -52.75 1.33 11.25
CA THR A 941 -53.50 0.19 10.67
C THR A 941 -52.59 -1.01 10.36
N PHE A 942 -51.38 -0.80 9.83
CA PHE A 942 -50.53 -1.87 9.30
C PHE A 942 -49.22 -2.07 10.09
N ASN A 943 -48.61 -3.25 9.94
CA ASN A 943 -47.34 -3.53 10.63
C ASN A 943 -46.19 -2.69 10.05
N THR A 944 -45.58 -1.84 10.88
CA THR A 944 -44.35 -1.06 10.62
C THR A 944 -43.22 -1.82 9.92
N ALA A 945 -43.02 -3.11 10.21
CA ALA A 945 -42.02 -3.93 9.53
C ALA A 945 -42.27 -4.08 8.01
N VAL A 946 -43.53 -3.91 7.58
CA VAL A 946 -43.97 -3.92 6.18
C VAL A 946 -44.14 -2.49 5.64
N VAL A 947 -44.66 -1.58 6.47
CA VAL A 947 -44.91 -0.18 6.09
C VAL A 947 -43.60 0.54 5.76
N SER A 948 -42.55 0.39 6.57
CA SER A 948 -41.30 1.13 6.40
C SER A 948 -40.56 0.77 5.10
N PRO A 949 -40.36 -0.51 4.74
CA PRO A 949 -39.70 -0.86 3.47
C PRO A 949 -40.51 -0.46 2.24
N ILE A 950 -41.84 -0.69 2.23
CA ILE A 950 -42.68 -0.38 1.07
C ILE A 950 -42.75 1.13 0.84
N TYR A 951 -42.91 1.91 1.90
CA TYR A 951 -42.87 3.37 1.82
C TYR A 951 -41.56 3.86 1.25
N TYR A 952 -40.43 3.33 1.77
CA TYR A 952 -39.11 3.73 1.32
C TYR A 952 -38.91 3.48 -0.19
N VAL A 953 -39.27 2.28 -0.66
CA VAL A 953 -39.11 1.91 -2.08
C VAL A 953 -40.00 2.76 -2.99
N MET A 954 -41.29 2.89 -2.65
CA MET A 954 -42.25 3.66 -3.44
C MET A 954 -41.89 5.14 -3.49
N PHE A 955 -41.52 5.72 -2.34
CA PHE A 955 -41.09 7.11 -2.23
C PHE A 955 -39.85 7.39 -3.07
N THR A 956 -38.82 6.54 -2.95
CA THR A 956 -37.57 6.68 -3.71
C THR A 956 -37.82 6.58 -5.21
N SER A 957 -38.65 5.63 -5.64
CA SER A 957 -38.95 5.38 -7.06
C SER A 957 -39.66 6.57 -7.71
N PHE A 958 -40.72 7.09 -7.07
CA PHE A 958 -41.42 8.27 -7.60
C PHE A 958 -40.56 9.53 -7.53
N THR A 959 -39.71 9.67 -6.52
CA THR A 959 -38.78 10.80 -6.40
C THR A 959 -37.74 10.80 -7.52
N ILE A 960 -37.17 9.65 -7.86
CA ILE A 960 -36.22 9.52 -8.99
C ILE A 960 -36.94 9.86 -10.29
N LEU A 961 -38.14 9.30 -10.52
CA LEU A 961 -38.91 9.59 -11.73
C LEU A 961 -39.22 11.09 -11.87
N ALA A 962 -39.65 11.74 -10.79
CA ALA A 962 -39.88 13.18 -10.77
C ALA A 962 -38.59 13.97 -11.07
N SER A 963 -37.46 13.57 -10.49
CA SER A 963 -36.15 14.19 -10.72
C SER A 963 -35.71 14.09 -12.17
N VAL A 964 -35.80 12.89 -12.76
CA VAL A 964 -35.42 12.65 -14.17
C VAL A 964 -36.25 13.49 -15.12
N ILE A 965 -37.56 13.61 -14.87
CA ILE A 965 -38.47 14.43 -15.68
C ILE A 965 -38.15 15.92 -15.53
N MET A 966 -37.92 16.40 -14.30
CA MET A 966 -37.71 17.83 -14.04
C MET A 966 -36.34 18.33 -14.51
N PHE A 967 -35.28 17.53 -14.36
CA PHE A 967 -33.92 17.96 -14.69
C PHE A 967 -33.42 17.48 -16.07
N LYS A 968 -34.24 16.72 -16.80
CA LYS A 968 -33.92 16.16 -18.14
C LYS A 968 -32.60 15.38 -18.16
N ASP A 969 -32.36 14.60 -17.11
CA ASP A 969 -31.10 13.86 -16.95
C ASP A 969 -30.88 12.77 -18.02
N TRP A 970 -31.94 12.40 -18.76
CA TRP A 970 -31.91 11.35 -19.81
C TRP A 970 -31.01 11.69 -21.02
N ASP A 971 -30.85 12.98 -21.37
CA ASP A 971 -30.09 13.40 -22.56
C ASP A 971 -28.58 13.11 -22.48
N ARG A 972 -28.08 12.71 -21.30
CA ARG A 972 -26.65 12.43 -21.04
C ARG A 972 -26.36 11.00 -20.58
N GLN A 973 -27.37 10.13 -20.49
CA GLN A 973 -27.18 8.78 -19.98
C GLN A 973 -26.74 7.80 -21.08
N ASN A 974 -25.68 7.05 -20.78
CA ASN A 974 -25.25 5.95 -21.63
C ASN A 974 -26.27 4.79 -21.52
N PRO A 975 -26.52 4.02 -22.59
CA PRO A 975 -27.43 2.87 -22.56
C PRO A 975 -27.12 1.86 -21.46
N SER A 976 -25.84 1.71 -21.10
CA SER A 976 -25.42 0.84 -20.00
C SER A 976 -25.89 1.34 -18.63
N GLN A 977 -25.93 2.65 -18.40
CA GLN A 977 -26.36 3.25 -17.13
C GLN A 977 -27.86 3.03 -16.92
N ILE A 978 -28.66 3.26 -17.97
CA ILE A 978 -30.10 3.00 -17.98
C ILE A 978 -30.40 1.53 -17.65
N ILE A 979 -29.65 0.59 -18.25
CA ILE A 979 -29.82 -0.85 -17.99
C ILE A 979 -29.48 -1.18 -16.53
N THR A 980 -28.38 -0.66 -15.99
CA THR A 980 -28.00 -0.90 -14.59
C THR A 980 -28.98 -0.27 -13.59
N GLU A 981 -29.53 0.90 -13.88
CA GLU A 981 -30.57 1.54 -13.06
C GLU A 981 -31.86 0.70 -13.05
N LEU A 982 -32.25 0.18 -14.22
CA LEU A 982 -33.40 -0.74 -14.33
C LEU A 982 -33.16 -2.05 -13.57
N CYS A 983 -31.95 -2.63 -13.66
CA CYS A 983 -31.56 -3.80 -12.87
C CYS A 983 -31.59 -3.51 -11.37
N GLY A 984 -31.10 -2.34 -10.95
CA GLY A 984 -31.16 -1.89 -9.56
C GLY A 984 -32.60 -1.81 -9.06
N PHE A 985 -33.49 -1.22 -9.86
CA PHE A 985 -34.92 -1.09 -9.55
C PHE A 985 -35.62 -2.45 -9.41
N VAL A 986 -35.39 -3.38 -10.35
CA VAL A 986 -35.94 -4.76 -10.29
C VAL A 986 -35.42 -5.51 -9.06
N THR A 987 -34.16 -5.29 -8.68
CA THR A 987 -33.55 -5.90 -7.49
C THR A 987 -34.23 -5.41 -6.21
N ILE A 988 -34.54 -4.11 -6.12
CA ILE A 988 -35.30 -3.54 -4.99
C ILE A 988 -36.68 -4.17 -4.92
N LEU A 989 -37.44 -4.21 -6.02
CA LEU A 989 -38.79 -4.81 -6.05
C LEU A 989 -38.80 -6.27 -5.63
N SER A 990 -37.78 -7.02 -6.04
CA SER A 990 -37.58 -8.42 -5.65
C SER A 990 -37.35 -8.55 -4.14
N GLY A 991 -36.55 -7.65 -3.55
CA GLY A 991 -36.33 -7.59 -2.11
C GLY A 991 -37.60 -7.28 -1.32
N THR A 992 -38.42 -6.32 -1.77
CA THR A 992 -39.70 -5.99 -1.13
C THR A 992 -40.73 -7.11 -1.25
N PHE A 993 -40.80 -7.80 -2.39
CA PHE A 993 -41.68 -8.96 -2.57
C PHE A 993 -41.30 -10.11 -1.64
N LEU A 994 -40.01 -10.38 -1.49
CA LEU A 994 -39.50 -11.42 -0.60
C LEU A 994 -39.85 -11.12 0.87
N LEU A 995 -39.70 -9.85 1.30
CA LEU A 995 -40.11 -9.39 2.64
C LEU A 995 -41.61 -9.58 2.90
N HIS A 996 -42.45 -9.38 1.87
CA HIS A 996 -43.90 -9.61 1.99
C HIS A 996 -44.23 -11.10 2.13
N LYS A 997 -43.62 -11.97 1.30
CA LYS A 997 -43.91 -13.43 1.30
C LYS A 997 -43.43 -14.14 2.55
N THR A 998 -42.35 -13.68 3.17
CA THR A 998 -41.87 -14.26 4.43
C THR A 998 -42.82 -14.12 5.59
N LYS A 999 -43.70 -13.11 5.56
CA LYS A 999 -44.70 -12.91 6.60
C LYS A 999 -45.82 -13.95 6.53
N ASP A 1000 -46.30 -14.28 5.33
CA ASP A 1000 -47.35 -15.30 5.13
C ASP A 1000 -46.91 -16.68 5.66
N MET A 1001 -45.60 -16.96 5.63
CA MET A 1001 -45.03 -18.23 6.14
C MET A 1001 -44.93 -18.29 7.66
N VAL A 1002 -44.79 -17.15 8.35
CA VAL A 1002 -44.70 -17.08 9.82
C VAL A 1002 -46.09 -17.13 10.46
N ASP A 1003 -47.10 -16.50 9.85
CA ASP A 1003 -48.49 -16.50 10.35
C ASP A 1003 -49.22 -17.84 10.10
N GLY A 1004 -48.67 -18.73 9.25
CA GLY A 1004 -49.23 -20.06 8.94
C GLY A 1004 -48.96 -21.16 9.98
N GLN A 1005 -48.13 -20.90 11.01
CA GLN A 1005 -47.72 -21.90 12.01
C GLN A 1005 -48.45 -21.78 13.37
N ILE A 1006 -49.46 -20.91 13.50
CA ILE A 1006 -50.23 -20.74 14.74
C ILE A 1006 -51.67 -21.24 14.53
N PRO A 1007 -52.14 -22.30 15.22
CA PRO A 1007 -53.54 -22.73 15.16
C PRO A 1007 -54.46 -21.66 15.77
N ARG A 1008 -55.53 -21.28 15.07
CA ARG A 1008 -56.61 -20.44 15.64
C ARG A 1008 -57.41 -21.24 16.67
N PRO A 1009 -57.65 -20.75 17.90
CA PRO A 1009 -58.60 -21.36 18.80
C PRO A 1009 -60.05 -21.01 18.39
N PRO A 1010 -61.03 -21.89 18.66
CA PRO A 1010 -62.41 -21.73 18.19
C PRO A 1010 -63.22 -20.75 19.06
N LYS A 1011 -64.27 -20.18 18.46
CA LYS A 1011 -65.29 -19.32 19.08
C LYS A 1011 -66.18 -20.12 20.05
N HIS A 1012 -66.36 -19.62 21.27
CA HIS A 1012 -67.57 -19.67 22.13
C HIS A 1012 -67.35 -18.59 23.24
N MET A 1013 -68.13 -17.52 23.32
CA MET A 1013 -69.46 -17.32 23.93
C MET A 1013 -69.52 -17.57 25.45
N ASP A 1014 -69.97 -16.51 26.13
CA ASP A 1014 -70.63 -16.38 27.45
C ASP A 1014 -69.78 -15.96 28.69
N ASP A 1015 -70.05 -14.70 29.09
CA ASP A 1015 -70.51 -14.18 30.40
C ASP A 1015 -69.67 -14.21 31.70
N GLU A 1016 -69.75 -13.04 32.38
CA GLU A 1016 -69.74 -12.79 33.84
C GLU A 1016 -68.48 -13.13 34.66
N GLU A 1017 -68.19 -12.56 35.83
CA GLU A 1017 -68.40 -11.27 36.51
C GLU A 1017 -67.37 -11.34 37.68
N ASP A 1018 -66.87 -10.19 38.14
CA ASP A 1018 -66.34 -9.87 39.48
C ASP A 1018 -65.32 -10.75 40.26
N GLY A 1019 -64.40 -10.05 40.96
CA GLY A 1019 -64.09 -10.41 42.35
C GLY A 1019 -62.63 -10.58 42.81
N ILE A 1020 -61.94 -9.46 43.03
CA ILE A 1020 -61.21 -9.04 44.26
C ILE A 1020 -60.01 -9.86 44.82
N ASP A 1021 -59.01 -9.03 45.17
CA ASP A 1021 -57.70 -9.13 45.81
C ASP A 1021 -57.46 -9.94 47.12
N GLN A 1022 -56.16 -10.22 47.31
CA GLN A 1022 -55.32 -10.20 48.53
C GLN A 1022 -55.36 -11.34 49.57
N GLU A 1023 -54.18 -11.92 49.84
CA GLU A 1023 -53.61 -12.23 51.18
C GLU A 1023 -52.07 -12.35 51.03
N SER A 1024 -51.21 -11.48 51.58
CA SER A 1024 -50.83 -11.24 52.98
C SER A 1024 -50.05 -12.39 53.65
N ILE A 1025 -48.72 -12.26 53.76
CA ILE A 1025 -47.92 -12.66 54.95
C ILE A 1025 -46.67 -11.75 55.05
N PRO A 1026 -46.59 -10.86 56.05
CA PRO A 1026 -45.32 -10.32 56.55
C PRO A 1026 -45.16 -10.56 58.06
N LEU A 1027 -43.91 -10.63 58.55
CA LEU A 1027 -43.38 -10.28 59.89
C LEU A 1027 -42.08 -11.07 60.16
N THR A 1028 -40.90 -10.44 60.06
CA THR A 1028 -40.03 -9.90 61.15
C THR A 1028 -38.93 -10.89 61.62
N LEU A 1029 -37.69 -10.54 62.00
CA LEU A 1029 -37.02 -9.36 62.60
C LEU A 1029 -35.54 -9.21 62.07
N ARG A 1030 -35.00 -8.02 61.69
CA ARG A 1030 -34.28 -6.94 62.47
C ARG A 1030 -32.98 -7.41 63.17
N ARG A 1031 -31.75 -6.86 63.04
CA ARG A 1031 -31.06 -5.55 62.77
C ARG A 1031 -31.23 -4.44 63.83
N GLN A 1032 -30.19 -4.22 64.67
CA GLN A 1032 -29.62 -2.96 65.23
C GLN A 1032 -28.55 -3.30 66.29
N ASP A 1033 -27.26 -2.95 66.12
CA ASP A 1033 -26.62 -1.65 66.42
C ASP A 1033 -26.76 -1.19 67.87
N THR A 1034 -25.70 -1.42 68.67
CA THR A 1034 -25.00 -0.50 69.60
C THR A 1034 -24.28 -1.32 70.67
N VAL A 1035 -23.17 -0.77 71.19
CA VAL A 1035 -22.45 -1.25 72.37
C VAL A 1035 -23.46 -1.70 73.43
N SER A 1036 -23.33 -2.96 73.89
CA SER A 1036 -23.97 -3.58 75.05
C SER A 1036 -25.33 -3.01 75.51
N CYS A 1037 -26.37 -3.84 75.32
CA CYS A 1037 -27.61 -3.91 76.11
C CYS A 1037 -28.64 -2.77 76.02
N MET A 1038 -29.88 -3.26 75.82
CA MET A 1038 -31.19 -2.76 76.23
C MET A 1038 -32.03 -1.96 75.23
N ARG A 1039 -33.09 -2.67 74.82
CA ARG A 1039 -34.52 -2.29 74.79
C ARG A 1039 -34.90 -1.18 73.82
N SER A 1040 -35.96 -1.29 73.03
CA SER A 1040 -36.97 -2.32 72.77
C SER A 1040 -37.72 -1.79 71.54
N PRO A 1041 -38.29 -2.68 70.72
CA PRO A 1041 -38.29 -2.60 69.25
C PRO A 1041 -39.03 -1.40 68.63
#